data_AF-A0A2E7CWA9-F1
#
_entry.id   AF-A0A2E7CWA9-F1
#
_cell.length_a   1.000
_cell.length_b   1.000
_cell.length_c   1.000
_cell.angle_alpha   90.00
_cell.angle_beta   90.00
_cell.angle_gamma   90.00
#
_symmetry.space_group_name_H-M   'P 1'
#
loop_
_entity.id
_entity.type
_entity.pdbx_description
1 polymer ?
#
loop_
_entity_poly.entity_id
_entity_poly.type
_entity_poly.pdbx_seq_one_letter_code
_entity_poly.pdbx_strand_id
1 'polypeptide(L)'
;MIQNRDFAMRCIIVAIFSLLSGFAASAATAESSLRIATFQVDATPPLGSPLCNGNVTPAMQIVSPLTARGVILLTADKPIVLCAVDWVGIGNESYDAFRAAIAKATGTTADRVALHTLHQHDAPGSDLATERLLTGQGLAKQFSNPDLDAQVMQRLAGATREALSKGQKVTHLGFGSAKVEKVASNRRILGSDGRVAIQRQSSGGRSPKAAAAPEGVIDPLVRLVSFWQGDRALGVLTYYATHPQSYYGKGGVNWDFVGIARETREKALPGLPHIHFNGAGGNVAAGKYNDGKKDKRPLLAGRLADGMRRAWESQKKTPVTAADVGWRVQRVSLPVRKTLVEAELAKKLTDESATKRVRMRAARDLVFVRRMNNGHGIPVSCLKLGAARILHMPGELFVEYQLAAQQMRPAEFVAMAAYGDYGPGYIGTKIAYSQGGYETGIVSRVAPTVEKVLTDAMRELLEVKSSRNDAKPWKRHTIDPSDRTAGKRGADGVRLADVNGDGRLDIATGWEEGGAVVAYLNPGPDKAKNAWPSVTVGSVRGVEDAVFVDLDADGAVDVVSCAEGKVNNVFVHWAPKSKAKYLTPNAWKTEAFPATEGRRWMFAVPLDMNQDGRIDLVIGSKNTNAIVGWLENPKDARDTTKWKLHQLCPASWIMSLRVSDLDGDGDKDIVFSDRFGSEPGIFWLENPGRQQANWKRRLIGGKGHQVMFLSLGDLHGKNARNVICPTLGGDLLYCKRDKNGSWNESLIPLPFGLKAGKAVEIADVNLDGRPDIVTTSEAQREADDMVAVAWKENTSSGWVDHAISDKHGRKFDRVEMLDLDGDGDLDLLTCEEVHNLGVFWYENPTR
;
A
#
# COMPACT_ATOMS: atom_id res chain seq x y z
N MET A 1 57.91 -10.67 -62.85
CA MET A 1 58.44 -9.57 -62.01
C MET A 1 57.42 -8.45 -62.10
N ILE A 2 56.57 -8.14 -61.13
CA ILE A 2 56.80 -7.94 -59.70
C ILE A 2 55.48 -8.32 -58.99
N GLN A 3 55.47 -9.45 -58.29
CA GLN A 3 54.55 -9.71 -57.18
C GLN A 3 55.07 -8.87 -56.01
N ASN A 4 54.58 -7.64 -55.82
CA ASN A 4 54.81 -6.87 -54.59
C ASN A 4 53.97 -5.58 -54.56
N ARG A 5 52.64 -5.69 -54.70
CA ARG A 5 51.78 -4.52 -54.48
C ARG A 5 50.43 -4.73 -53.80
N ASP A 6 49.98 -5.97 -53.62
CA ASP A 6 48.65 -6.22 -53.00
C ASP A 6 48.68 -6.75 -51.57
N PHE A 7 49.86 -7.00 -50.98
CA PHE A 7 49.96 -7.39 -49.57
C PHE A 7 50.15 -6.19 -48.62
N ALA A 8 50.74 -5.10 -49.11
CA ALA A 8 51.03 -3.90 -48.29
C ALA A 8 49.78 -3.03 -48.01
N MET A 9 48.74 -3.11 -48.84
CA MET A 9 47.54 -2.27 -48.66
C MET A 9 46.47 -2.89 -47.75
N ARG A 10 46.57 -4.20 -47.45
CA ARG A 10 45.70 -4.88 -46.47
C ARG A 10 46.25 -4.92 -45.05
N CYS A 11 47.56 -4.72 -44.86
CA CYS A 11 48.15 -4.64 -43.50
C CYS A 11 48.08 -3.24 -42.87
N ILE A 12 47.93 -2.17 -43.66
CA ILE A 12 47.84 -0.79 -43.11
C ILE A 12 46.41 -0.47 -42.61
N ILE A 13 45.37 -1.10 -43.16
CA ILE A 13 43.98 -0.89 -42.71
C ILE A 13 43.68 -1.64 -41.41
N VAL A 14 44.37 -2.75 -41.12
CA VAL A 14 44.19 -3.50 -39.86
C VAL A 14 45.06 -2.94 -38.72
N ALA A 15 46.20 -2.31 -39.02
CA ALA A 15 47.04 -1.65 -38.01
C ALA A 15 46.50 -0.27 -37.57
N ILE A 16 45.80 0.48 -38.43
CA ILE A 16 45.20 1.78 -38.05
C ILE A 16 43.89 1.58 -37.27
N PHE A 17 43.15 0.48 -37.49
CA PHE A 17 41.99 0.14 -36.65
C PHE A 17 42.35 -0.46 -35.29
N SER A 18 43.59 -0.95 -35.12
CA SER A 18 44.08 -1.50 -33.84
C SER A 18 44.82 -0.47 -32.97
N LEU A 19 45.24 0.66 -33.54
CA LEU A 19 45.83 1.79 -32.80
C LEU A 19 44.83 2.93 -32.47
N LEU A 20 43.62 2.92 -33.06
CA LEU A 20 42.50 3.79 -32.66
C LEU A 20 41.51 3.13 -31.71
N SER A 21 41.60 1.81 -31.49
CA SER A 21 40.85 1.07 -30.47
C SER A 21 41.61 0.91 -29.15
N GLY A 22 42.93 1.16 -29.13
CA GLY A 22 43.78 1.13 -27.94
C GLY A 22 43.78 2.40 -27.08
N PHE A 23 43.16 3.50 -27.54
CA PHE A 23 42.98 4.73 -26.74
C PHE A 23 41.53 4.98 -26.29
N ALA A 24 40.60 4.09 -26.63
CA ALA A 24 39.18 4.22 -26.26
C ALA A 24 38.71 3.22 -25.18
N ALA A 25 39.61 2.37 -24.68
CA ALA A 25 39.28 1.33 -23.68
C ALA A 25 40.01 1.50 -22.32
N SER A 26 40.51 2.70 -22.03
CA SER A 26 40.84 3.14 -20.65
C SER A 26 40.07 4.40 -20.25
N ALA A 27 38.85 4.55 -20.79
CA ALA A 27 37.79 5.30 -20.12
C ALA A 27 36.82 4.31 -19.47
N ALA A 28 37.38 3.39 -18.67
CA ALA A 28 36.61 2.67 -17.67
C ALA A 28 36.01 3.73 -16.73
N THR A 29 34.74 4.03 -16.94
CA THR A 29 33.76 4.49 -15.96
C THR A 29 34.39 5.16 -14.74
N ALA A 30 34.76 6.44 -14.86
CA ALA A 30 34.79 7.28 -13.68
C ALA A 30 33.34 7.36 -13.19
N GLU A 31 32.98 6.53 -12.21
CA GLU A 31 31.73 6.68 -11.46
C GLU A 31 31.58 8.16 -11.12
N SER A 32 30.55 8.81 -11.67
CA SER A 32 30.32 10.23 -11.42
C SER A 32 30.04 10.39 -9.92
N SER A 33 31.05 10.78 -9.15
CA SER A 33 30.91 10.90 -7.70
C SER A 33 29.85 11.95 -7.36
N LEU A 34 28.98 11.66 -6.38
CA LEU A 34 28.04 12.64 -5.85
C LEU A 34 28.81 13.87 -5.37
N ARG A 35 28.42 15.07 -5.83
CA ARG A 35 28.96 16.34 -5.32
C ARG A 35 27.85 17.24 -4.80
N ILE A 36 28.21 18.10 -3.86
CA ILE A 36 27.33 19.10 -3.28
C ILE A 36 27.95 20.49 -3.41
N ALA A 37 27.15 21.48 -3.80
CA ALA A 37 27.50 22.88 -3.70
C ALA A 37 26.46 23.61 -2.85
N THR A 38 26.88 24.65 -2.14
CA THR A 38 26.00 25.47 -1.27
C THR A 38 25.94 26.89 -1.80
N PHE A 39 24.80 27.55 -1.66
CA PHE A 39 24.63 28.95 -2.03
C PHE A 39 23.78 29.69 -0.99
N GLN A 40 23.98 31.00 -0.92
CA GLN A 40 23.21 31.90 -0.07
C GLN A 40 23.18 33.28 -0.71
N VAL A 41 22.02 33.94 -0.68
CA VAL A 41 21.84 35.33 -1.09
C VAL A 41 20.97 36.10 -0.11
N ASP A 42 21.11 37.42 -0.11
CA ASP A 42 20.23 38.31 0.63
C ASP A 42 18.83 38.36 -0.01
N ALA A 43 17.82 38.11 0.82
CA ALA A 43 16.40 38.15 0.49
C ALA A 43 15.64 39.16 1.37
N THR A 44 16.35 40.12 1.98
CA THR A 44 15.77 41.13 2.86
C THR A 44 14.92 42.13 2.07
N PRO A 45 13.65 42.38 2.44
CA PRO A 45 12.84 43.39 1.80
C PRO A 45 13.32 44.81 2.14
N PRO A 46 13.18 45.79 1.22
CA PRO A 46 13.34 47.20 1.57
C PRO A 46 12.24 47.65 2.54
N LEU A 47 12.52 48.72 3.30
CA LEU A 47 11.52 49.35 4.17
C LEU A 47 10.29 49.78 3.35
N GLY A 48 9.12 49.70 3.98
CA GLY A 48 7.81 49.93 3.36
C GLY A 48 7.23 48.70 2.66
N SER A 49 8.00 47.63 2.44
CA SER A 49 7.47 46.42 1.79
C SER A 49 6.35 45.75 2.60
N PRO A 50 5.33 45.17 1.95
CA PRO A 50 4.29 44.42 2.65
C PRO A 50 4.88 43.16 3.30
N LEU A 51 4.51 42.93 4.56
CA LEU A 51 4.87 41.71 5.32
C LEU A 51 3.64 40.84 5.52
N CYS A 52 3.84 39.52 5.61
CA CYS A 52 2.75 38.54 5.74
C CYS A 52 1.65 38.72 4.66
N ASN A 53 2.06 38.98 3.42
CA ASN A 53 1.17 39.34 2.31
C ASN A 53 0.21 40.51 2.62
N GLY A 54 0.72 41.53 3.32
CA GLY A 54 -0.03 42.72 3.73
C GLY A 54 -0.96 42.53 4.94
N ASN A 55 -0.85 41.40 5.65
CA ASN A 55 -1.68 41.16 6.85
C ASN A 55 -1.11 41.74 8.15
N VAL A 56 0.12 42.25 8.12
CA VAL A 56 0.74 42.90 9.29
C VAL A 56 1.38 44.23 8.90
N THR A 57 1.85 44.99 9.89
CA THR A 57 2.58 46.25 9.65
C THR A 57 3.72 46.02 8.64
N PRO A 58 3.85 46.85 7.60
CA PRO A 58 4.92 46.73 6.60
C PRO A 58 6.30 46.89 7.25
N ALA A 59 7.36 46.59 6.49
CA ALA A 59 8.74 46.68 6.98
C ALA A 59 9.08 48.10 7.46
N MET A 60 9.24 48.27 8.77
CA MET A 60 9.63 49.54 9.42
C MET A 60 11.10 49.53 9.85
N GLN A 61 11.65 48.35 10.14
CA GLN A 61 13.05 48.17 10.53
C GLN A 61 13.52 46.76 10.15
N ILE A 62 14.83 46.60 9.97
CA ILE A 62 15.48 45.29 9.79
C ILE A 62 16.10 44.88 11.13
N VAL A 63 15.50 43.89 11.80
CA VAL A 63 16.01 43.36 13.08
C VAL A 63 17.05 42.28 12.83
N SER A 64 16.81 41.41 11.85
CA SER A 64 17.80 40.48 11.30
C SER A 64 17.63 40.38 9.79
N PRO A 65 18.72 40.17 9.02
CA PRO A 65 18.61 39.98 7.58
C PRO A 65 17.83 38.69 7.28
N LEU A 66 17.24 38.63 6.09
CA LEU A 66 16.58 37.44 5.55
C LEU A 66 17.42 36.87 4.41
N THR A 67 17.43 35.56 4.26
CA THR A 67 18.24 34.89 3.25
C THR A 67 17.44 33.90 2.42
N ALA A 68 17.87 33.71 1.17
CA ALA A 68 17.54 32.54 0.39
C ALA A 68 18.81 31.68 0.27
N ARG A 69 18.76 30.44 0.77
CA ARG A 69 19.94 29.57 0.86
C ARG A 69 19.59 28.12 0.56
N GLY A 70 20.57 27.36 0.11
CA GLY A 70 20.29 26.02 -0.38
C GLY A 70 21.51 25.22 -0.75
N VAL A 71 21.22 24.03 -1.29
CA VAL A 71 22.20 23.09 -1.80
C VAL A 71 21.88 22.69 -3.23
N ILE A 72 22.91 22.41 -4.01
CA ILE A 72 22.84 21.82 -5.34
C ILE A 72 23.49 20.45 -5.25
N LEU A 73 22.73 19.40 -5.52
CA LEU A 73 23.23 18.04 -5.65
C LEU A 73 23.58 17.79 -7.12
N LEU A 74 24.83 17.44 -7.34
CA LEU A 74 25.40 17.13 -8.65
C LEU A 74 25.57 15.61 -8.75
N THR A 75 24.75 15.01 -9.60
CA THR A 75 24.68 13.57 -9.85
C THR A 75 25.16 13.26 -11.27
N ALA A 76 24.99 12.01 -11.73
CA ALA A 76 25.10 11.68 -13.16
C ALA A 76 24.05 12.43 -13.99
N ASP A 77 22.83 12.59 -13.44
CA ASP A 77 21.75 13.37 -14.03
C ASP A 77 21.91 14.88 -13.82
N LYS A 78 20.99 15.66 -14.41
CA LYS A 78 20.89 17.11 -14.22
C LYS A 78 20.84 17.50 -12.73
N PRO A 79 21.37 18.68 -12.35
CA PRO A 79 21.40 19.11 -10.95
C PRO A 79 20.03 19.09 -10.25
N ILE A 80 20.02 18.76 -8.96
CA ILE A 80 18.85 18.93 -8.08
C ILE A 80 19.13 20.10 -7.16
N VAL A 81 18.22 21.07 -7.07
CA VAL A 81 18.39 22.27 -6.25
C VAL A 81 17.36 22.27 -5.12
N LEU A 82 17.82 22.34 -3.88
CA LEU A 82 16.96 22.53 -2.71
C LEU A 82 17.21 23.95 -2.18
N CYS A 83 16.17 24.78 -2.16
CA CYS A 83 16.24 26.18 -1.78
C CYS A 83 15.22 26.50 -0.69
N ALA A 84 15.68 27.07 0.42
CA ALA A 84 14.85 27.57 1.50
C ALA A 84 14.98 29.10 1.57
N VAL A 85 13.85 29.79 1.64
CA VAL A 85 13.77 31.26 1.69
C VAL A 85 13.16 31.70 3.01
N ASP A 86 13.82 32.62 3.70
CA ASP A 86 13.35 33.25 4.94
C ASP A 86 12.17 34.20 4.66
N TRP A 87 11.12 33.75 3.96
CA TRP A 87 9.91 34.50 3.61
C TRP A 87 8.67 33.84 4.21
N VAL A 88 7.52 34.54 4.18
CA VAL A 88 6.24 33.96 4.64
C VAL A 88 5.70 32.94 3.63
N GLY A 89 5.89 33.14 2.33
CA GLY A 89 5.31 32.26 1.31
C GLY A 89 5.58 32.75 -0.10
N ILE A 90 5.80 31.80 -1.02
CA ILE A 90 5.91 32.05 -2.46
C ILE A 90 4.88 31.15 -3.14
N GLY A 91 3.85 31.74 -3.74
CA GLY A 91 2.72 31.00 -4.30
C GLY A 91 2.46 31.33 -5.75
N ASN A 92 1.73 30.43 -6.41
CA ASN A 92 1.22 30.65 -7.76
C ASN A 92 2.32 31.02 -8.77
N GLU A 93 2.12 32.08 -9.55
CA GLU A 93 3.03 32.46 -10.63
C GLU A 93 4.45 32.77 -10.11
N SER A 94 4.58 33.29 -8.89
CA SER A 94 5.89 33.50 -8.27
C SER A 94 6.64 32.19 -8.01
N TYR A 95 5.93 31.14 -7.58
CA TYR A 95 6.56 29.84 -7.31
C TYR A 95 7.18 29.25 -8.59
N ASP A 96 6.43 29.31 -9.68
CA ASP A 96 6.90 28.85 -10.99
C ASP A 96 8.05 29.72 -11.52
N ALA A 97 7.96 31.05 -11.39
CA ALA A 97 8.99 31.98 -11.85
C ALA A 97 10.33 31.79 -11.12
N PHE A 98 10.32 31.67 -9.79
CA PHE A 98 11.54 31.44 -9.01
C PHE A 98 12.21 30.12 -9.37
N ARG A 99 11.42 29.03 -9.49
CA ARG A 99 11.95 27.72 -9.88
C ARG A 99 12.51 27.74 -11.30
N ALA A 100 11.86 28.41 -12.24
CA ALA A 100 12.35 28.57 -13.61
C ALA A 100 13.66 29.37 -13.66
N ALA A 101 13.79 30.46 -12.89
CA ALA A 101 15.00 31.26 -12.83
C ALA A 101 16.20 30.46 -12.29
N ILE A 102 16.00 29.70 -11.20
CA ILE A 102 17.02 28.81 -10.64
C ILE A 102 17.36 27.71 -11.64
N ALA A 103 16.35 27.04 -12.21
CA ALA A 103 16.56 25.91 -13.11
C ALA A 103 17.36 26.31 -14.35
N LYS A 104 17.03 27.45 -14.95
CA LYS A 104 17.77 28.03 -16.08
C LYS A 104 19.22 28.31 -15.71
N ALA A 105 19.47 28.88 -14.53
CA ALA A 105 20.81 29.21 -14.08
C ALA A 105 21.70 28.00 -13.80
N THR A 106 21.10 26.88 -13.36
CA THR A 106 21.84 25.66 -13.02
C THR A 106 21.81 24.59 -14.11
N GLY A 107 21.22 24.87 -15.28
CA GLY A 107 21.13 23.89 -16.38
C GLY A 107 20.24 22.67 -16.06
N THR A 108 19.23 22.84 -15.22
CA THR A 108 18.27 21.78 -14.85
C THR A 108 16.83 22.14 -15.26
N THR A 109 15.84 21.35 -14.85
CA THR A 109 14.41 21.65 -15.06
C THR A 109 13.79 22.20 -13.78
N ALA A 110 12.71 22.99 -13.91
CA ALA A 110 11.99 23.49 -12.73
C ALA A 110 11.56 22.35 -11.79
N ASP A 111 11.20 21.19 -12.35
CA ASP A 111 10.83 19.97 -11.63
C ASP A 111 11.94 19.41 -10.73
N ARG A 112 13.22 19.77 -10.97
CA ARG A 112 14.36 19.42 -10.11
C ARG A 112 14.77 20.55 -9.16
N VAL A 113 13.93 21.58 -9.02
CA VAL A 113 14.09 22.66 -8.04
C VAL A 113 12.99 22.57 -7.00
N ALA A 114 13.36 22.24 -5.76
CA ALA A 114 12.51 22.35 -4.59
C ALA A 114 12.70 23.74 -3.96
N LEU A 115 11.66 24.55 -3.97
CA LEU A 115 11.67 25.89 -3.37
C LEU A 115 10.71 25.88 -2.19
N HIS A 116 11.18 26.26 -1.01
CA HIS A 116 10.35 26.32 0.19
C HIS A 116 10.57 27.60 0.95
N THR A 117 9.57 27.98 1.75
CA THR A 117 9.67 29.11 2.67
C THR A 117 9.69 28.65 4.13
N LEU A 118 10.32 29.43 5.01
CA LEU A 118 10.35 29.10 6.44
C LEU A 118 9.04 29.48 7.14
N HIS A 119 8.30 30.44 6.59
CA HIS A 119 6.96 30.82 7.01
C HIS A 119 6.89 31.71 8.27
N GLN A 120 7.93 32.49 8.55
CA GLN A 120 7.84 33.51 9.60
C GLN A 120 7.06 34.74 9.13
N HIS A 121 6.39 35.40 10.06
CA HIS A 121 5.33 36.38 9.73
C HIS A 121 5.80 37.84 9.69
N ASP A 122 6.98 38.16 10.21
CA ASP A 122 7.67 39.44 9.95
C ASP A 122 8.57 39.34 8.70
N ALA A 123 8.05 38.73 7.64
CA ALA A 123 8.75 38.52 6.38
C ALA A 123 7.79 38.74 5.18
N PRO A 124 8.33 39.06 3.99
CA PRO A 124 7.51 39.30 2.80
C PRO A 124 6.96 37.99 2.26
N GLY A 125 5.93 38.09 1.42
CA GLY A 125 5.42 36.97 0.63
C GLY A 125 5.20 37.40 -0.81
N SER A 126 5.09 36.43 -1.72
CA SER A 126 5.06 36.71 -3.16
C SER A 126 4.00 35.91 -3.91
N ASP A 127 3.25 36.61 -4.75
CA ASP A 127 2.40 36.05 -5.81
C ASP A 127 2.20 37.12 -6.92
N LEU A 128 2.98 37.01 -8.00
CA LEU A 128 2.98 37.95 -9.13
C LEU A 128 1.61 38.06 -9.81
N ALA A 129 0.85 36.97 -9.89
CA ALA A 129 -0.48 36.99 -10.50
C ALA A 129 -1.48 37.75 -9.63
N THR A 130 -1.43 37.54 -8.32
CA THR A 130 -2.28 38.27 -7.36
C THR A 130 -1.96 39.76 -7.37
N GLU A 131 -0.67 40.11 -7.37
CA GLU A 131 -0.23 41.50 -7.39
C GLU A 131 -0.60 42.22 -8.71
N ARG A 132 -0.57 41.50 -9.84
CA ARG A 132 -1.05 42.02 -11.13
C ARG A 132 -2.55 42.35 -11.08
N LEU A 133 -3.37 41.48 -10.52
CA LEU A 133 -4.81 41.75 -10.34
C LEU A 133 -5.04 42.96 -9.44
N LEU A 134 -4.31 43.07 -8.33
CA LEU A 134 -4.45 44.19 -7.39
C LEU A 134 -3.97 45.52 -7.95
N THR A 135 -2.91 45.51 -8.75
CA THR A 135 -2.42 46.71 -9.45
C THR A 135 -3.50 47.28 -10.37
N GLY A 136 -4.21 46.42 -11.11
CA GLY A 136 -5.36 46.83 -11.95
C GLY A 136 -6.54 47.40 -11.15
N GLN A 137 -6.51 47.33 -9.82
CA GLN A 137 -7.53 47.84 -8.90
C GLN A 137 -7.02 49.00 -8.03
N GLY A 138 -5.87 49.58 -8.37
CA GLY A 138 -5.26 50.67 -7.59
C GLY A 138 -4.65 50.23 -6.26
N LEU A 139 -4.40 48.93 -6.07
CA LEU A 139 -3.87 48.34 -4.84
C LEU A 139 -2.45 47.78 -5.03
N ALA A 140 -1.64 48.45 -5.86
CA ALA A 140 -0.26 48.05 -6.13
C ALA A 140 0.62 48.03 -4.86
N LYS A 141 1.52 47.04 -4.81
CA LYS A 141 2.48 46.74 -3.75
C LYS A 141 1.88 46.58 -2.36
N GLN A 142 0.58 46.25 -2.28
CA GLN A 142 -0.10 45.98 -1.01
C GLN A 142 0.03 44.51 -0.58
N PHE A 143 0.17 43.58 -1.55
CA PHE A 143 0.22 42.14 -1.28
C PHE A 143 1.64 41.60 -1.35
N SER A 144 2.39 41.91 -2.41
CA SER A 144 3.79 41.53 -2.58
C SER A 144 4.62 42.70 -3.12
N ASN A 145 5.94 42.49 -3.26
CA ASN A 145 6.85 43.47 -3.85
C ASN A 145 7.55 42.87 -5.07
N PRO A 146 7.01 43.05 -6.29
CA PRO A 146 7.56 42.46 -7.52
C PRO A 146 9.01 42.88 -7.82
N ASP A 147 9.42 44.07 -7.39
CA ASP A 147 10.80 44.55 -7.60
C ASP A 147 11.79 43.73 -6.74
N LEU A 148 11.39 43.42 -5.49
CA LEU A 148 12.15 42.53 -4.62
C LEU A 148 12.18 41.12 -5.20
N ASP A 149 11.05 40.61 -5.71
CA ASP A 149 10.97 39.28 -6.31
C ASP A 149 11.96 39.14 -7.47
N ALA A 150 12.00 40.12 -8.39
CA ALA A 150 12.92 40.15 -9.51
C ALA A 150 14.40 40.19 -9.06
N GLN A 151 14.72 41.03 -8.06
CA GLN A 151 16.08 41.12 -7.51
C GLN A 151 16.54 39.81 -6.86
N VAL A 152 15.68 39.17 -6.06
CA VAL A 152 16.03 37.91 -5.39
C VAL A 152 16.17 36.77 -6.40
N MET A 153 15.29 36.69 -7.41
CA MET A 153 15.45 35.73 -8.52
C MET A 153 16.77 35.92 -9.27
N GLN A 154 17.17 37.16 -9.55
CA GLN A 154 18.44 37.46 -10.20
C GLN A 154 19.64 37.07 -9.34
N ARG A 155 19.62 37.40 -8.04
CA ARG A 155 20.68 37.01 -7.09
C ARG A 155 20.79 35.50 -6.99
N LEU A 156 19.66 34.80 -6.84
CA LEU A 156 19.61 33.34 -6.81
C LEU A 156 20.21 32.73 -8.09
N ALA A 157 19.81 33.24 -9.26
CA ALA A 157 20.36 32.77 -10.54
C ALA A 157 21.88 33.02 -10.66
N GLY A 158 22.40 34.13 -10.14
CA GLY A 158 23.83 34.37 -10.08
C GLY A 158 24.56 33.41 -9.15
N ALA A 159 24.10 33.31 -7.90
CA ALA A 159 24.74 32.51 -6.86
C ALA A 159 24.69 31.01 -7.14
N THR A 160 23.59 30.48 -7.69
CA THR A 160 23.50 29.05 -8.02
C THR A 160 24.39 28.69 -9.21
N ARG A 161 24.50 29.57 -10.22
CA ARG A 161 25.44 29.39 -11.33
C ARG A 161 26.88 29.38 -10.85
N GLU A 162 27.24 30.30 -9.95
CA GLU A 162 28.58 30.34 -9.35
C GLU A 162 28.86 29.11 -8.48
N ALA A 163 27.85 28.62 -7.74
CA ALA A 163 28.00 27.46 -6.87
C ALA A 163 28.31 26.17 -7.64
N LEU A 164 27.85 26.02 -8.89
CA LEU A 164 28.09 24.82 -9.70
C LEU A 164 29.58 24.46 -9.82
N SER A 165 30.47 25.45 -9.97
CA SER A 165 31.91 25.22 -10.09
C SER A 165 32.59 24.89 -8.76
N LYS A 166 31.89 25.09 -7.63
CA LYS A 166 32.38 24.88 -6.26
C LYS A 166 31.93 23.54 -5.66
N GLY A 167 31.42 22.62 -6.50
CA GLY A 167 30.92 21.31 -6.06
C GLY A 167 31.98 20.45 -5.38
N GLN A 168 31.71 20.03 -4.14
CA GLN A 168 32.59 19.20 -3.31
C GLN A 168 32.11 17.76 -3.27
N LYS A 169 33.02 16.77 -3.35
CA LYS A 169 32.67 15.35 -3.32
C LYS A 169 32.03 14.95 -2.00
N VAL A 170 30.87 14.30 -2.08
CA VAL A 170 30.19 13.65 -0.96
C VAL A 170 30.59 12.18 -0.97
N THR A 171 30.94 11.69 0.21
CA THR A 171 31.35 10.30 0.46
C THR A 171 30.41 9.60 1.44
N HIS A 172 29.80 10.36 2.36
CA HIS A 172 28.87 9.83 3.34
C HIS A 172 27.70 10.78 3.55
N LEU A 173 26.57 10.21 3.95
CA LEU A 173 25.42 10.91 4.49
C LEU A 173 25.27 10.60 5.97
N GLY A 174 24.88 11.58 6.78
CA GLY A 174 24.51 11.37 8.17
C GLY A 174 23.04 11.69 8.40
N PHE A 175 22.29 10.75 8.96
CA PHE A 175 20.88 10.94 9.33
C PHE A 175 20.72 10.94 10.85
N GLY A 176 20.08 11.98 11.38
CA GLY A 176 19.89 12.13 12.81
C GLY A 176 18.54 12.75 13.16
N SER A 177 18.07 12.51 14.37
CA SER A 177 16.80 13.04 14.83
C SER A 177 16.79 13.19 16.34
N ALA A 178 16.14 14.24 16.83
CA ALA A 178 15.97 14.44 18.25
C ALA A 178 14.67 15.16 18.56
N LYS A 179 14.07 14.81 19.70
CA LYS A 179 12.90 15.50 20.23
C LYS A 179 13.23 16.94 20.60
N VAL A 180 12.48 17.90 20.09
CA VAL A 180 12.54 19.31 20.50
C VAL A 180 11.57 19.51 21.66
N GLU A 181 12.11 19.79 22.84
CA GLU A 181 11.30 19.90 24.05
C GLU A 181 10.57 21.25 24.11
N LYS A 182 9.25 21.20 24.30
CA LYS A 182 8.42 22.36 24.64
C LYS A 182 8.54 23.52 23.63
N VAL A 183 8.48 23.21 22.34
CA VAL A 183 8.37 24.21 21.26
C VAL A 183 7.05 24.08 20.54
N ALA A 184 6.77 22.93 19.92
CA ALA A 184 5.56 22.74 19.13
C ALA A 184 4.33 22.32 19.97
N SER A 185 3.15 22.76 19.55
CA SER A 185 1.87 22.28 20.05
C SER A 185 0.79 22.43 18.98
N ASN A 186 -0.19 21.52 18.95
CA ASN A 186 -1.27 21.57 17.97
C ASN A 186 -2.19 22.77 18.23
N ARG A 187 -2.66 23.45 17.18
CA ARG A 187 -3.54 24.61 17.29
C ARG A 187 -5.01 24.24 17.46
N ARG A 188 -5.36 22.97 17.24
CA ARG A 188 -6.73 22.47 17.20
C ARG A 188 -6.96 21.47 18.32
N ILE A 189 -7.54 21.94 19.43
CA ILE A 189 -7.94 21.05 20.53
C ILE A 189 -9.41 20.71 20.36
N LEU A 190 -9.68 19.42 20.16
CA LEU A 190 -11.03 18.92 19.96
C LEU A 190 -11.78 18.79 21.29
N GLY A 191 -13.08 19.08 21.27
CA GLY A 191 -14.01 18.79 22.36
C GLY A 191 -14.57 17.37 22.26
N SER A 192 -15.43 17.01 23.21
CA SER A 192 -16.11 15.70 23.24
C SER A 192 -17.07 15.50 22.06
N ASP A 193 -17.51 16.57 21.40
CA ASP A 193 -18.34 16.54 20.18
C ASP A 193 -17.52 16.39 18.89
N GLY A 194 -16.19 16.22 19.00
CA GLY A 194 -15.27 16.11 17.87
C GLY A 194 -15.02 17.43 17.14
N ARG A 195 -15.57 18.58 17.58
CA ARG A 195 -15.30 19.90 16.99
C ARG A 195 -14.15 20.60 17.69
N VAL A 196 -13.53 21.58 17.04
CA VAL A 196 -12.49 22.40 17.66
C VAL A 196 -13.10 23.23 18.81
N ALA A 197 -12.81 22.82 20.04
CA ALA A 197 -13.25 23.50 21.26
C ALA A 197 -12.28 24.62 21.69
N ILE A 198 -10.99 24.47 21.38
CA ILE A 198 -9.99 25.52 21.60
C ILE A 198 -9.13 25.67 20.34
N GLN A 199 -9.21 26.83 19.70
CA GLN A 199 -8.27 27.26 18.68
C GLN A 199 -7.06 27.93 19.35
N ARG A 200 -5.99 27.17 19.56
CA ARG A 200 -4.74 27.63 20.16
C ARG A 200 -3.84 28.27 19.11
N GLN A 201 -3.99 29.58 18.93
CA GLN A 201 -3.09 30.38 18.08
C GLN A 201 -1.65 30.40 18.65
N SER A 202 -0.69 30.98 17.91
CA SER A 202 0.72 30.86 18.31
C SER A 202 1.06 31.49 19.67
N SER A 203 0.38 32.54 20.10
CA SER A 203 0.51 33.12 21.45
C SER A 203 -0.47 32.54 22.46
N GLY A 204 -1.01 31.34 22.19
CA GLY A 204 -2.09 30.72 22.95
C GLY A 204 -1.78 30.49 24.43
N GLY A 205 -0.50 30.38 24.80
CA GLY A 205 -0.05 30.27 26.19
C GLY A 205 -0.44 31.47 27.07
N ARG A 206 -0.85 32.61 26.49
CA ARG A 206 -1.42 33.75 27.24
C ARG A 206 -2.76 33.43 27.90
N SER A 207 -3.49 32.44 27.38
CA SER A 207 -4.79 32.02 27.90
C SER A 207 -4.59 30.83 28.83
N PRO A 208 -4.99 30.90 30.12
CA PRO A 208 -4.86 29.78 31.05
C PRO A 208 -5.50 28.50 30.52
N LYS A 209 -6.67 28.60 29.86
CA LYS A 209 -7.38 27.46 29.26
C LYS A 209 -6.57 26.81 28.13
N ALA A 210 -5.99 27.61 27.22
CA ALA A 210 -5.22 27.08 26.09
C ALA A 210 -3.81 26.60 26.50
N ALA A 211 -3.23 27.20 27.54
CA ALA A 211 -1.99 26.76 28.16
C ALA A 211 -2.16 25.43 28.91
N ALA A 212 -3.28 25.25 29.62
CA ALA A 212 -3.60 24.01 30.32
C ALA A 212 -4.00 22.86 29.38
N ALA A 213 -4.61 23.18 28.22
CA ALA A 213 -5.03 22.18 27.24
C ALA A 213 -3.88 21.25 26.79
N PRO A 214 -4.17 19.99 26.40
CA PRO A 214 -3.16 19.04 25.94
C PRO A 214 -2.30 19.57 24.80
N GLU A 215 -1.08 19.04 24.63
CA GLU A 215 -0.18 19.42 23.53
C GLU A 215 -0.80 19.11 22.15
N GLY A 216 -1.67 18.11 22.07
CA GLY A 216 -2.29 17.66 20.83
C GLY A 216 -1.29 16.92 19.93
N VAL A 217 -1.72 16.59 18.72
CA VAL A 217 -0.88 15.85 17.76
C VAL A 217 0.21 16.76 17.21
N ILE A 218 1.47 16.36 17.35
CA ILE A 218 2.63 17.02 16.77
C ILE A 218 3.61 15.97 16.26
N ASP A 219 4.52 16.35 15.36
CA ASP A 219 5.79 15.66 15.20
C ASP A 219 6.83 16.40 16.06
N PRO A 220 7.27 15.81 17.18
CA PRO A 220 8.15 16.50 18.11
C PRO A 220 9.63 16.42 17.66
N LEU A 221 9.95 15.68 16.59
CA LEU A 221 11.32 15.46 16.16
C LEU A 221 11.79 16.55 15.19
N VAL A 222 12.94 17.14 15.48
CA VAL A 222 13.74 17.76 14.42
C VAL A 222 14.56 16.66 13.76
N ARG A 223 14.47 16.59 12.43
CA ARG A 223 15.18 15.62 11.59
C ARG A 223 16.31 16.32 10.85
N LEU A 224 17.45 15.65 10.74
CA LEU A 224 18.69 16.21 10.21
C LEU A 224 19.31 15.28 9.15
N VAL A 225 19.72 15.88 8.03
CA VAL A 225 20.53 15.24 6.99
C VAL A 225 21.83 16.02 6.86
N SER A 226 22.97 15.35 6.86
CA SER A 226 24.28 15.98 6.71
C SER A 226 25.09 15.30 5.60
N PHE A 227 25.90 16.10 4.92
CA PHE A 227 26.75 15.65 3.81
C PHE A 227 28.22 15.72 4.20
N TRP A 228 29.01 14.69 3.86
CA TRP A 228 30.38 14.56 4.35
C TRP A 228 31.38 14.17 3.25
N GLN A 229 32.58 14.73 3.31
CA GLN A 229 33.77 14.26 2.60
C GLN A 229 34.76 13.68 3.62
N GLY A 230 34.79 12.35 3.75
CA GLY A 230 35.44 11.68 4.87
C GLY A 230 34.89 12.21 6.20
N ASP A 231 35.76 12.85 6.98
CA ASP A 231 35.40 13.45 8.27
C ASP A 231 35.03 14.93 8.22
N ARG A 232 35.06 15.56 7.04
CA ARG A 232 34.69 16.97 6.88
C ARG A 232 33.23 17.11 6.47
N ALA A 233 32.43 17.81 7.28
CA ALA A 233 31.05 18.14 6.95
C ALA A 233 30.98 19.23 5.88
N LEU A 234 30.03 19.13 4.97
CA LEU A 234 29.87 20.01 3.79
C LEU A 234 28.59 20.85 3.82
N GLY A 235 27.56 20.36 4.51
CA GLY A 235 26.29 21.07 4.67
C GLY A 235 25.29 20.24 5.46
N VAL A 236 24.28 20.92 6.02
CA VAL A 236 23.24 20.31 6.86
C VAL A 236 21.86 20.78 6.45
N LEU A 237 20.93 19.85 6.29
CA LEU A 237 19.51 20.11 6.13
C LEU A 237 18.79 19.75 7.43
N THR A 238 17.86 20.59 7.87
CA THR A 238 17.02 20.33 9.05
C THR A 238 15.54 20.51 8.72
N TYR A 239 14.70 19.67 9.33
CA TYR A 239 13.25 19.65 9.12
C TYR A 239 12.54 19.62 10.47
N TYR A 240 11.64 20.57 10.73
CA TYR A 240 10.83 20.59 11.95
C TYR A 240 9.44 21.15 11.67
N ALA A 241 8.39 20.46 12.13
CA ALA A 241 7.00 20.79 11.81
C ALA A 241 6.41 21.81 12.79
N THR A 242 6.69 23.10 12.60
CA THR A 242 6.09 24.15 13.44
C THR A 242 6.06 25.51 12.73
N HIS A 243 5.01 26.28 12.94
CA HIS A 243 5.03 27.70 12.55
C HIS A 243 6.11 28.48 13.34
N PRO A 244 7.03 29.20 12.65
CA PRO A 244 7.99 30.09 13.31
C PRO A 244 7.33 31.43 13.68
N GLN A 245 6.44 31.36 14.67
CA GLN A 245 5.64 32.48 15.15
C GLN A 245 5.85 32.67 16.65
N SER A 246 6.88 33.39 17.07
CA SER A 246 7.00 33.82 18.48
C SER A 246 6.04 34.99 18.77
N TYR A 247 6.56 36.20 18.79
CA TYR A 247 5.79 37.44 18.62
C TYR A 247 6.03 37.96 17.20
N TYR A 248 5.09 38.68 16.61
CA TYR A 248 5.26 39.21 15.25
C TYR A 248 4.27 40.33 14.94
N GLY A 249 4.41 40.93 13.76
CA GLY A 249 3.46 41.84 13.14
C GLY A 249 3.63 43.30 13.53
N LYS A 250 4.84 43.68 13.93
CA LYS A 250 5.18 45.05 14.36
C LYS A 250 6.15 45.77 13.41
N GLY A 251 6.32 45.23 12.20
CA GLY A 251 7.15 45.82 11.14
C GLY A 251 8.66 45.59 11.31
N GLY A 252 9.09 44.79 12.28
CA GLY A 252 10.50 44.45 12.46
C GLY A 252 10.87 43.19 11.71
N VAL A 253 11.47 43.32 10.53
CA VAL A 253 11.85 42.19 9.66
C VAL A 253 12.84 41.28 10.39
N ASN A 254 12.50 39.99 10.52
CA ASN A 254 13.35 39.01 11.19
C ASN A 254 13.05 37.56 10.77
N TRP A 255 13.97 36.65 11.05
CA TRP A 255 13.86 35.20 10.78
C TRP A 255 13.26 34.38 11.94
N ASP A 256 12.68 35.05 12.94
CA ASP A 256 12.06 34.52 14.15
C ASP A 256 12.93 33.48 14.91
N PHE A 257 12.36 32.60 15.73
CA PHE A 257 13.13 31.69 16.57
C PHE A 257 13.86 30.61 15.77
N VAL A 258 13.37 30.25 14.59
CA VAL A 258 13.98 29.24 13.71
C VAL A 258 15.30 29.75 13.12
N GLY A 259 15.33 31.00 12.64
CA GLY A 259 16.56 31.57 12.12
C GLY A 259 17.61 31.83 13.20
N ILE A 260 17.19 32.18 14.43
CA ILE A 260 18.11 32.28 15.58
C ILE A 260 18.69 30.89 15.93
N ALA A 261 17.86 29.85 15.90
CA ALA A 261 18.32 28.48 16.15
C ALA A 261 19.34 28.04 15.08
N ARG A 262 19.06 28.32 13.80
CA ARG A 262 19.98 28.08 12.68
C ARG A 262 21.31 28.82 12.89
N GLU A 263 21.27 30.12 13.16
CA GLU A 263 22.48 30.94 13.38
C GLU A 263 23.29 30.42 14.58
N THR A 264 22.62 30.00 15.65
CA THR A 264 23.27 29.39 16.82
C THR A 264 24.03 28.11 16.44
N ARG A 265 23.48 27.30 15.54
CA ARG A 265 24.15 26.09 15.05
C ARG A 265 25.30 26.41 14.10
N GLU A 266 25.15 27.39 13.20
CA GLU A 266 26.24 27.85 12.31
C GLU A 266 27.42 28.42 13.12
N LYS A 267 27.16 29.14 14.22
CA LYS A 267 28.19 29.60 15.15
C LYS A 267 28.88 28.45 15.88
N ALA A 268 28.14 27.40 16.25
CA ALA A 268 28.68 26.22 16.92
C ALA A 268 29.45 25.28 15.97
N LEU A 269 29.20 25.36 14.67
CA LEU A 269 29.86 24.57 13.61
C LEU A 269 30.37 25.53 12.52
N PRO A 270 31.44 26.31 12.79
CA PRO A 270 31.90 27.35 11.88
C PRO A 270 32.21 26.83 10.48
N GLY A 271 31.75 27.55 9.45
CA GLY A 271 31.96 27.19 8.05
C GLY A 271 31.05 26.09 7.51
N LEU A 272 30.11 25.58 8.31
CA LEU A 272 29.12 24.59 7.89
C LEU A 272 27.77 25.26 7.60
N PRO A 273 27.31 25.30 6.34
CA PRO A 273 26.00 25.86 6.01
C PRO A 273 24.85 25.03 6.61
N HIS A 274 23.93 25.70 7.31
CA HIS A 274 22.70 25.09 7.79
C HIS A 274 21.50 25.60 6.97
N ILE A 275 20.77 24.66 6.38
CA ILE A 275 19.55 24.93 5.62
C ILE A 275 18.39 24.34 6.40
N HIS A 276 17.38 25.17 6.72
CA HIS A 276 16.21 24.73 7.46
C HIS A 276 14.98 24.74 6.54
N PHE A 277 14.22 23.66 6.60
CA PHE A 277 12.92 23.52 5.96
C PHE A 277 11.85 23.36 7.03
N ASN A 278 10.76 24.08 6.86
CA ASN A 278 9.61 23.89 7.73
C ASN A 278 8.80 22.66 7.29
N GLY A 279 8.55 21.76 8.24
CA GLY A 279 7.77 20.54 8.03
C GLY A 279 6.27 20.81 7.92
N ALA A 280 5.42 19.79 8.03
CA ALA A 280 3.97 19.95 7.99
C ALA A 280 3.43 20.63 9.26
N GLY A 281 3.59 21.96 9.32
CA GLY A 281 3.28 22.79 10.47
C GLY A 281 1.89 23.45 10.42
N GLY A 282 1.04 23.14 9.45
CA GLY A 282 -0.23 23.83 9.18
C GLY A 282 -1.17 23.95 10.38
N ASN A 283 -1.22 22.94 11.24
CA ASN A 283 -1.97 22.96 12.51
C ASN A 283 -1.06 22.95 13.73
N VAL A 284 0.22 23.32 13.60
CA VAL A 284 1.21 23.27 14.69
C VAL A 284 1.93 24.63 14.83
N ALA A 285 1.97 25.16 16.05
CA ALA A 285 2.68 26.39 16.37
C ALA A 285 3.28 26.35 17.78
N ALA A 286 4.00 27.41 18.18
CA ALA A 286 4.57 27.50 19.51
C ALA A 286 3.50 27.41 20.62
N GLY A 287 2.35 28.04 20.36
CA GLY A 287 1.07 27.82 21.02
C GLY A 287 1.15 27.71 22.54
N LYS A 288 1.07 26.48 23.06
CA LYS A 288 1.12 26.14 24.49
C LYS A 288 2.33 26.74 25.20
N TYR A 289 3.47 26.84 24.50
CA TYR A 289 4.76 27.24 25.06
C TYR A 289 5.11 28.71 24.77
N ASN A 290 4.18 29.48 24.21
CA ASN A 290 4.39 30.87 23.84
C ASN A 290 3.20 31.73 24.26
N ASP A 291 3.45 32.78 25.03
CA ASP A 291 2.46 33.78 25.46
C ASP A 291 2.57 35.09 24.65
N GLY A 292 3.44 35.14 23.64
CA GLY A 292 3.66 36.30 22.77
C GLY A 292 4.57 37.38 23.38
N LYS A 293 5.19 37.14 24.54
CA LYS A 293 6.19 38.05 25.11
C LYS A 293 7.54 37.92 24.41
N LYS A 294 8.35 38.98 24.49
CA LYS A 294 9.65 39.07 23.79
C LYS A 294 10.67 38.02 24.25
N ASP A 295 10.62 37.60 25.51
CA ASP A 295 11.48 36.57 26.10
C ASP A 295 11.25 35.17 25.51
N LYS A 296 10.08 34.92 24.91
CA LYS A 296 9.77 33.60 24.32
C LYS A 296 10.57 33.30 23.07
N ARG A 297 10.87 34.30 22.24
CA ARG A 297 11.66 34.09 21.01
C ARG A 297 13.04 33.45 21.27
N PRO A 298 13.91 34.02 22.13
CA PRO A 298 15.21 33.40 22.43
C PRO A 298 15.06 32.04 23.15
N LEU A 299 14.03 31.87 23.99
CA LEU A 299 13.77 30.59 24.66
C LEU A 299 13.42 29.47 23.68
N LEU A 300 12.49 29.74 22.75
CA LEU A 300 12.09 28.78 21.70
C LEU A 300 13.28 28.48 20.77
N ALA A 301 14.07 29.50 20.43
CA ALA A 301 15.26 29.35 19.60
C ALA A 301 16.30 28.45 20.29
N GLY A 302 16.55 28.66 21.58
CA GLY A 302 17.48 27.82 22.36
C GLY A 302 17.04 26.36 22.42
N ARG A 303 15.73 26.10 22.62
CA ARG A 303 15.17 24.73 22.61
C ARG A 303 15.28 24.04 21.26
N LEU A 304 15.01 24.76 20.17
CA LEU A 304 15.18 24.23 18.83
C LEU A 304 16.65 23.99 18.49
N ALA A 305 17.56 24.92 18.83
CA ALA A 305 18.99 24.75 18.65
C ALA A 305 19.54 23.55 19.44
N ASP A 306 19.04 23.32 20.65
CA ASP A 306 19.35 22.13 21.45
C ASP A 306 18.90 20.84 20.75
N GLY A 307 17.66 20.80 20.26
CA GLY A 307 17.17 19.67 19.48
C GLY A 307 18.01 19.43 18.22
N MET A 308 18.36 20.49 17.49
CA MET A 308 19.23 20.39 16.31
C MET A 308 20.63 19.87 16.66
N ARG A 309 21.18 20.28 17.82
CA ARG A 309 22.45 19.75 18.33
C ARG A 309 22.35 18.26 18.63
N ARG A 310 21.31 17.82 19.34
CA ARG A 310 21.10 16.41 19.67
C ARG A 310 20.84 15.55 18.43
N ALA A 311 20.13 16.08 17.43
CA ALA A 311 19.96 15.40 16.15
C ALA A 311 21.30 15.27 15.39
N TRP A 312 22.17 16.27 15.48
CA TRP A 312 23.52 16.21 14.93
C TRP A 312 24.38 15.16 15.65
N GLU A 313 24.32 15.09 16.98
CA GLU A 313 25.05 14.12 17.80
C GLU A 313 24.54 12.68 17.61
N SER A 314 23.25 12.49 17.29
CA SER A 314 22.65 11.16 17.11
C SER A 314 22.95 10.53 15.75
N GLN A 315 23.61 11.24 14.83
CA GLN A 315 23.72 10.80 13.46
C GLN A 315 24.66 9.60 13.30
N LYS A 316 24.38 8.75 12.30
CA LYS A 316 25.33 7.72 11.84
C LYS A 316 25.67 7.98 10.38
N LYS A 317 26.96 8.06 10.08
CA LYS A 317 27.45 8.24 8.71
C LYS A 317 27.30 6.93 7.94
N THR A 318 26.71 6.98 6.76
CA THR A 318 26.62 5.86 5.83
C THR A 318 27.29 6.25 4.50
N PRO A 319 28.11 5.37 3.89
CA PRO A 319 28.66 5.63 2.56
C PRO A 319 27.57 5.95 1.54
N VAL A 320 27.89 6.79 0.56
CA VAL A 320 26.95 7.17 -0.51
C VAL A 320 27.67 7.34 -1.84
N THR A 321 26.98 6.97 -2.91
CA THR A 321 27.37 7.20 -4.30
C THR A 321 26.33 8.06 -5.02
N ALA A 322 26.58 8.46 -6.27
CA ALA A 322 25.55 9.16 -7.05
C ALA A 322 24.35 8.27 -7.40
N ALA A 323 24.51 6.95 -7.45
CA ALA A 323 23.44 6.00 -7.73
C ALA A 323 22.41 5.91 -6.59
N ASP A 324 22.82 6.29 -5.37
CA ASP A 324 21.95 6.33 -4.19
C ASP A 324 21.05 7.58 -4.14
N VAL A 325 21.21 8.49 -5.10
CA VAL A 325 20.42 9.72 -5.21
C VAL A 325 19.34 9.55 -6.26
N GLY A 326 18.08 9.65 -5.83
CA GLY A 326 16.92 9.61 -6.72
C GLY A 326 16.08 10.87 -6.60
N TRP A 327 15.43 11.28 -7.68
CA TRP A 327 14.51 12.39 -7.68
C TRP A 327 13.25 12.03 -8.46
N ARG A 328 12.11 12.04 -7.78
CA ARG A 328 10.81 11.74 -8.37
C ARG A 328 9.87 12.91 -8.19
N VAL A 329 9.05 13.16 -9.18
CA VAL A 329 8.08 14.25 -9.19
C VAL A 329 6.74 13.69 -9.63
N GLN A 330 5.69 14.06 -8.91
CA GLN A 330 4.32 13.79 -9.30
C GLN A 330 3.56 15.11 -9.41
N ARG A 331 2.79 15.29 -10.48
CA ARG A 331 1.96 16.48 -10.67
C ARG A 331 0.56 16.20 -10.18
N VAL A 332 0.09 17.00 -9.23
CA VAL A 332 -1.24 16.86 -8.64
C VAL A 332 -2.11 18.08 -8.95
N SER A 333 -3.36 17.83 -9.32
CA SER A 333 -4.39 18.86 -9.38
C SER A 333 -5.09 18.92 -8.03
N LEU A 334 -5.01 20.06 -7.33
CA LEU A 334 -5.63 20.20 -6.02
C LEU A 334 -7.10 20.62 -6.17
N PRO A 335 -8.05 19.86 -5.60
CA PRO A 335 -9.47 20.16 -5.77
C PRO A 335 -9.81 21.49 -5.08
N VAL A 336 -10.42 22.41 -5.80
CA VAL A 336 -10.82 23.73 -5.30
C VAL A 336 -12.03 23.60 -4.36
N ARG A 337 -12.02 24.35 -3.24
CA ARG A 337 -13.15 24.39 -2.31
C ARG A 337 -14.39 24.97 -2.99
N LYS A 338 -15.54 24.28 -2.89
CA LYS A 338 -16.81 24.69 -3.53
C LYS A 338 -17.29 26.10 -3.19
N THR A 339 -16.89 26.66 -2.05
CA THR A 339 -17.24 28.03 -1.64
C THR A 339 -16.47 29.11 -2.41
N LEU A 340 -15.43 28.74 -3.17
CA LEU A 340 -14.62 29.65 -3.98
C LEU A 340 -15.19 29.68 -5.40
N VAL A 341 -16.19 30.52 -5.60
CA VAL A 341 -16.85 30.71 -6.90
C VAL A 341 -16.16 31.85 -7.62
N GLU A 342 -15.66 31.59 -8.83
CA GLU A 342 -14.85 32.53 -9.60
C GLU A 342 -15.55 33.89 -9.81
N ALA A 343 -16.81 33.90 -10.26
CA ALA A 343 -17.57 35.12 -10.51
C ALA A 343 -17.74 35.98 -9.24
N GLU A 344 -18.01 35.34 -8.09
CA GLU A 344 -18.18 36.03 -6.81
C GLU A 344 -16.87 36.62 -6.30
N LEU A 345 -15.75 35.93 -6.52
CA LEU A 345 -14.43 36.45 -6.16
C LEU A 345 -14.04 37.63 -7.05
N ALA A 346 -14.34 37.56 -8.36
CA ALA A 346 -14.11 38.67 -9.28
C ALA A 346 -14.94 39.91 -8.87
N LYS A 347 -16.22 39.72 -8.54
CA LYS A 347 -17.08 40.81 -8.03
C LYS A 347 -16.53 41.43 -6.75
N LYS A 348 -16.10 40.60 -5.78
CA LYS A 348 -15.50 41.09 -4.52
C LYS A 348 -14.19 41.84 -4.72
N LEU A 349 -13.42 41.51 -5.75
CA LEU A 349 -12.17 42.20 -6.08
C LEU A 349 -12.45 43.62 -6.60
N THR A 350 -13.46 43.78 -7.46
CA THR A 350 -13.81 45.06 -8.10
C THR A 350 -14.75 45.93 -7.26
N ASP A 351 -15.35 45.39 -6.20
CA ASP A 351 -16.20 46.14 -5.28
C ASP A 351 -15.39 47.14 -4.44
N GLU A 352 -15.44 48.43 -4.82
CA GLU A 352 -14.74 49.51 -4.12
C GLU A 352 -15.30 49.80 -2.72
N SER A 353 -16.52 49.37 -2.42
CA SER A 353 -17.10 49.48 -1.07
C SER A 353 -16.50 48.43 -0.12
N ALA A 354 -15.93 47.35 -0.64
CA ALA A 354 -15.28 46.33 0.16
C ALA A 354 -13.92 46.80 0.70
N THR A 355 -13.60 46.40 1.94
CA THR A 355 -12.30 46.74 2.55
C THR A 355 -11.14 46.19 1.72
N LYS A 356 -9.98 46.87 1.74
CA LYS A 356 -8.75 46.41 1.08
C LYS A 356 -8.42 44.94 1.38
N ARG A 357 -8.59 44.52 2.64
CA ARG A 357 -8.33 43.14 3.08
C ARG A 357 -9.24 42.11 2.39
N VAL A 358 -10.52 42.45 2.17
CA VAL A 358 -11.47 41.58 1.46
C VAL A 358 -11.09 41.49 -0.02
N ARG A 359 -10.80 42.63 -0.66
CA ARG A 359 -10.39 42.69 -2.07
C ARG A 359 -9.08 41.93 -2.31
N MET A 360 -8.08 42.10 -1.45
CA MET A 360 -6.80 41.35 -1.50
C MET A 360 -6.99 39.85 -1.34
N ARG A 361 -7.85 39.42 -0.41
CA ARG A 361 -8.18 37.99 -0.26
C ARG A 361 -8.87 37.46 -1.51
N ALA A 362 -9.83 38.21 -2.06
CA ALA A 362 -10.55 37.82 -3.26
C ALA A 362 -9.60 37.66 -4.46
N ALA A 363 -8.65 38.59 -4.66
CA ALA A 363 -7.62 38.47 -5.70
C ALA A 363 -6.81 37.18 -5.56
N ARG A 364 -6.26 36.90 -4.37
CA ARG A 364 -5.46 35.71 -4.10
C ARG A 364 -6.24 34.41 -4.33
N ASP A 365 -7.47 34.36 -3.81
CA ASP A 365 -8.31 33.17 -3.95
C ASP A 365 -8.73 32.98 -5.43
N LEU A 366 -9.01 34.08 -6.15
CA LEU A 366 -9.33 34.07 -7.58
C LEU A 366 -8.18 33.53 -8.44
N VAL A 367 -6.94 33.94 -8.16
CA VAL A 367 -5.75 33.42 -8.85
C VAL A 367 -5.63 31.91 -8.69
N PHE A 368 -5.76 31.40 -7.46
CA PHE A 368 -5.70 29.96 -7.22
C PHE A 368 -6.82 29.21 -7.95
N VAL A 369 -8.06 29.69 -7.88
CA VAL A 369 -9.22 29.09 -8.56
C VAL A 369 -8.96 29.00 -10.06
N ARG A 370 -8.57 30.11 -10.70
CA ARG A 370 -8.26 30.15 -12.14
C ARG A 370 -7.12 29.21 -12.49
N ARG A 371 -6.07 29.16 -11.68
CA ARG A 371 -4.90 28.30 -11.90
C ARG A 371 -5.27 26.82 -11.90
N MET A 372 -6.08 26.38 -10.94
CA MET A 372 -6.55 24.98 -10.88
C MET A 372 -7.58 24.67 -11.97
N ASN A 373 -8.52 25.59 -12.25
CA ASN A 373 -9.51 25.41 -13.32
C ASN A 373 -8.86 25.32 -14.71
N ASN A 374 -7.72 25.97 -14.91
CA ASN A 374 -6.93 25.90 -16.15
C ASN A 374 -6.00 24.67 -16.21
N GLY A 375 -6.17 23.69 -15.31
CA GLY A 375 -5.46 22.40 -15.38
C GLY A 375 -4.01 22.43 -14.86
N HIS A 376 -3.61 23.46 -14.10
CA HIS A 376 -2.25 23.51 -13.57
C HIS A 376 -1.99 22.39 -12.56
N GLY A 377 -0.99 21.55 -12.84
CA GLY A 377 -0.53 20.49 -11.94
C GLY A 377 0.59 20.97 -11.03
N ILE A 378 0.31 21.04 -9.73
CA ILE A 378 1.29 21.40 -8.70
C ILE A 378 2.29 20.24 -8.55
N PRO A 379 3.61 20.48 -8.67
CA PRO A 379 4.60 19.44 -8.49
C PRO A 379 4.82 19.16 -7.00
N VAL A 380 4.57 17.91 -6.60
CA VAL A 380 5.07 17.31 -5.37
C VAL A 380 6.26 16.41 -5.71
N SER A 381 7.28 16.36 -4.86
CA SER A 381 8.50 15.61 -5.19
C SER A 381 9.10 14.89 -4.01
N CYS A 382 9.85 13.83 -4.30
CA CYS A 382 10.61 13.08 -3.32
C CYS A 382 12.08 13.02 -3.73
N LEU A 383 12.94 13.44 -2.82
CA LEU A 383 14.38 13.20 -2.89
C LEU A 383 14.69 11.91 -2.13
N LYS A 384 15.29 10.95 -2.84
CA LYS A 384 15.93 9.77 -2.25
C LYS A 384 17.40 10.07 -2.04
N LEU A 385 17.89 9.82 -0.83
CA LEU A 385 19.30 9.93 -0.46
C LEU A 385 19.67 8.68 0.34
N GLY A 386 20.14 7.62 -0.34
CA GLY A 386 20.33 6.31 0.29
C GLY A 386 19.04 5.81 0.96
N ALA A 387 19.08 5.64 2.29
CA ALA A 387 17.95 5.20 3.12
C ALA A 387 16.99 6.33 3.53
N ALA A 388 17.17 7.56 3.05
CA ALA A 388 16.29 8.69 3.34
C ALA A 388 15.31 8.97 2.20
N ARG A 389 14.07 9.32 2.56
CA ARG A 389 13.03 9.87 1.69
C ARG A 389 12.60 11.23 2.19
N ILE A 390 12.74 12.26 1.37
CA ILE A 390 12.43 13.64 1.74
C ILE A 390 11.37 14.17 0.78
N LEU A 391 10.16 14.38 1.31
CA LEU A 391 9.02 14.90 0.57
C LEU A 391 9.02 16.43 0.53
N HIS A 392 8.69 16.99 -0.63
CA HIS A 392 8.56 18.43 -0.87
C HIS A 392 7.12 18.68 -1.34
N MET A 393 6.33 19.25 -0.44
CA MET A 393 4.86 19.40 -0.55
C MET A 393 4.45 20.87 -0.67
N PRO A 394 3.22 21.19 -1.12
CA PRO A 394 2.74 22.57 -1.28
C PRO A 394 1.96 23.08 -0.05
N GLY A 395 1.94 24.39 0.20
CA GLY A 395 1.04 25.00 1.18
C GLY A 395 1.33 24.68 2.66
N GLU A 396 0.33 24.83 3.51
CA GLU A 396 0.46 24.58 4.96
C GLU A 396 -0.23 23.27 5.33
N LEU A 397 0.47 22.16 5.11
CA LEU A 397 -0.04 20.82 5.44
C LEU A 397 -0.18 20.65 6.94
N PHE A 398 -1.27 20.02 7.34
CA PHE A 398 -1.45 19.46 8.67
C PHE A 398 -0.36 18.42 8.99
N VAL A 399 0.06 18.35 10.24
CA VAL A 399 1.17 17.47 10.69
C VAL A 399 0.89 15.99 10.42
N GLU A 400 -0.38 15.63 10.36
CA GLU A 400 -0.89 14.31 10.03
C GLU A 400 -0.37 13.81 8.67
N TYR A 401 -0.14 14.67 7.68
CA TYR A 401 0.46 14.23 6.40
C TYR A 401 1.92 13.79 6.57
N GLN A 402 2.70 14.51 7.36
CA GLN A 402 4.09 14.16 7.66
C GLN A 402 4.17 12.87 8.48
N LEU A 403 3.30 12.71 9.48
CA LEU A 403 3.20 11.49 10.26
C LEU A 403 2.77 10.30 9.40
N ALA A 404 1.80 10.49 8.49
CA ALA A 404 1.38 9.46 7.55
C ALA A 404 2.52 9.03 6.62
N ALA A 405 3.29 9.98 6.07
CA ALA A 405 4.46 9.66 5.26
C ALA A 405 5.53 8.86 6.02
N GLN A 406 5.74 9.17 7.31
CA GLN A 406 6.66 8.39 8.16
C GLN A 406 6.13 6.98 8.41
N GLN A 407 4.81 6.82 8.64
CA GLN A 407 4.18 5.51 8.81
C GLN A 407 4.18 4.66 7.54
N MET A 408 4.19 5.28 6.36
CA MET A 408 4.31 4.58 5.08
C MET A 408 5.69 3.91 4.90
N ARG A 409 6.73 4.38 5.59
CA ARG A 409 8.11 3.87 5.52
C ARG A 409 8.76 3.87 6.91
N PRO A 410 8.26 3.05 7.86
CA PRO A 410 8.65 3.14 9.28
C PRO A 410 10.11 2.76 9.54
N ALA A 411 10.72 1.99 8.64
CA ALA A 411 12.13 1.58 8.72
C ALA A 411 13.10 2.58 8.07
N GLU A 412 12.61 3.60 7.37
CA GLU A 412 13.43 4.58 6.65
C GLU A 412 13.46 5.95 7.34
N PHE A 413 14.46 6.75 7.00
CA PHE A 413 14.49 8.14 7.42
C PHE A 413 13.55 8.97 6.53
N VAL A 414 12.36 9.31 7.04
CA VAL A 414 11.41 10.15 6.32
C VAL A 414 11.35 11.57 6.88
N ALA A 415 11.52 12.57 6.02
CA ALA A 415 11.35 13.98 6.35
C ALA A 415 10.43 14.69 5.34
N MET A 416 9.90 15.85 5.69
CA MET A 416 9.01 16.64 4.83
C MET A 416 9.35 18.12 4.92
N ALA A 417 9.35 18.80 3.77
CA ALA A 417 9.24 20.24 3.63
C ALA A 417 7.86 20.56 3.07
N ALA A 418 7.01 21.30 3.80
CA ALA A 418 5.60 21.46 3.43
C ALA A 418 5.29 22.78 2.71
N TYR A 419 6.08 23.82 2.93
CA TYR A 419 5.79 25.19 2.48
C TYR A 419 6.33 25.49 1.08
N GLY A 420 6.02 24.60 0.13
CA GLY A 420 6.34 24.74 -1.29
C GLY A 420 5.42 25.78 -1.94
N ASP A 421 4.79 25.43 -3.06
CA ASP A 421 3.81 26.33 -3.69
C ASP A 421 2.74 26.74 -2.67
N TYR A 422 2.78 28.01 -2.29
CA TYR A 422 1.93 28.54 -1.21
C TYR A 422 0.52 28.94 -1.68
N GLY A 423 0.24 28.83 -2.99
CA GLY A 423 -1.07 29.06 -3.60
C GLY A 423 -2.25 28.49 -2.82
N PRO A 424 -2.30 27.19 -2.47
CA PRO A 424 -3.43 26.57 -1.75
C PRO A 424 -3.68 27.12 -0.34
N GLY A 425 -2.70 27.75 0.30
CA GLY A 425 -2.77 28.12 1.72
C GLY A 425 -2.80 26.87 2.62
N TYR A 426 -3.73 26.84 3.57
CA TYR A 426 -3.89 25.68 4.46
C TYR A 426 -4.41 24.44 3.75
N ILE A 427 -3.86 23.28 4.12
CA ILE A 427 -4.28 21.97 3.63
C ILE A 427 -4.51 21.05 4.84
N GLY A 428 -5.78 20.79 5.15
CA GLY A 428 -6.18 19.91 6.25
C GLY A 428 -6.49 18.49 5.80
N THR A 429 -6.56 17.56 6.76
CA THR A 429 -7.14 16.23 6.56
C THR A 429 -8.63 16.35 6.21
N LYS A 430 -9.22 15.37 5.52
CA LYS A 430 -10.63 15.38 5.12
C LYS A 430 -11.54 15.60 6.33
N ILE A 431 -11.26 14.93 7.44
CA ILE A 431 -12.03 15.05 8.67
C ILE A 431 -11.92 16.45 9.28
N ALA A 432 -10.77 17.13 9.19
CA ALA A 432 -10.59 18.45 9.78
C ALA A 432 -11.54 19.53 9.22
N TYR A 433 -12.06 19.35 8.00
CA TYR A 433 -13.03 20.29 7.42
C TYR A 433 -14.42 20.22 8.06
N SER A 434 -14.84 19.06 8.59
CA SER A 434 -16.10 18.94 9.34
C SER A 434 -15.96 19.35 10.81
N GLN A 435 -14.75 19.26 11.36
CA GLN A 435 -14.44 19.62 12.75
C GLN A 435 -14.39 21.14 13.01
N GLY A 436 -14.38 21.97 11.95
CA GLY A 436 -14.26 23.43 12.05
C GLY A 436 -12.83 23.90 12.36
N GLY A 437 -12.68 25.10 12.93
CA GLY A 437 -11.38 25.71 13.24
C GLY A 437 -10.86 26.67 12.16
N TYR A 438 -9.76 27.35 12.46
CA TYR A 438 -9.20 28.41 11.61
C TYR A 438 -8.72 27.85 10.27
N GLU A 439 -7.90 26.81 10.29
CA GLU A 439 -7.12 26.35 9.15
C GLU A 439 -7.98 25.79 8.02
N THR A 440 -9.05 25.06 8.35
CA THR A 440 -9.99 24.47 7.39
C THR A 440 -11.17 25.40 7.05
N GLY A 441 -11.15 26.62 7.60
CA GLY A 441 -12.10 27.69 7.30
C GLY A 441 -11.76 28.43 6.01
N ILE A 442 -11.90 29.76 6.04
CA ILE A 442 -11.75 30.65 4.87
C ILE A 442 -10.30 30.80 4.36
N VAL A 443 -9.32 30.18 5.01
CA VAL A 443 -7.89 30.30 4.67
C VAL A 443 -7.35 29.09 3.92
N SER A 444 -8.11 27.98 3.85
CA SER A 444 -7.86 26.84 2.96
C SER A 444 -8.56 27.05 1.63
N ARG A 445 -7.83 26.95 0.52
CA ARG A 445 -8.42 27.06 -0.84
C ARG A 445 -8.81 25.71 -1.44
N VAL A 446 -8.39 24.63 -0.81
CA VAL A 446 -8.65 23.27 -1.28
C VAL A 446 -9.87 22.64 -0.60
N ALA A 447 -10.49 21.69 -1.29
CA ALA A 447 -11.61 20.88 -0.81
C ALA A 447 -11.12 19.70 0.04
N PRO A 448 -11.98 19.09 0.88
CA PRO A 448 -11.59 17.96 1.75
C PRO A 448 -11.03 16.75 1.01
N THR A 449 -11.38 16.56 -0.26
CA THR A 449 -10.86 15.46 -1.10
C THR A 449 -9.36 15.58 -1.41
N VAL A 450 -8.74 16.72 -1.09
CA VAL A 450 -7.29 16.94 -1.25
C VAL A 450 -6.44 15.94 -0.45
N GLU A 451 -6.95 15.44 0.67
CA GLU A 451 -6.24 14.42 1.46
C GLU A 451 -5.91 13.20 0.63
N LYS A 452 -6.89 12.63 -0.08
CA LYS A 452 -6.67 11.46 -0.93
C LYS A 452 -5.65 11.75 -2.03
N VAL A 453 -5.77 12.90 -2.71
CA VAL A 453 -4.86 13.31 -3.79
C VAL A 453 -3.41 13.33 -3.31
N LEU A 454 -3.16 13.96 -2.16
CA LEU A 454 -1.81 14.07 -1.63
C LEU A 454 -1.32 12.76 -1.01
N THR A 455 -2.17 11.97 -0.35
CA THR A 455 -1.75 10.68 0.20
C THR A 455 -1.41 9.66 -0.88
N ASP A 456 -2.14 9.66 -2.00
CA ASP A 456 -1.83 8.79 -3.13
C ASP A 456 -0.51 9.18 -3.79
N ALA A 457 -0.32 10.48 -4.03
CA ALA A 457 0.95 10.98 -4.56
C ALA A 457 2.13 10.70 -3.61
N MET A 458 1.94 10.80 -2.29
CA MET A 458 2.96 10.42 -1.30
C MET A 458 3.30 8.93 -1.39
N ARG A 459 2.31 8.03 -1.48
CA ARG A 459 2.58 6.58 -1.64
C ARG A 459 3.38 6.30 -2.90
N GLU A 460 2.96 6.86 -4.02
CA GLU A 460 3.64 6.69 -5.30
C GLU A 460 5.08 7.19 -5.23
N LEU A 461 5.30 8.42 -4.74
CA LEU A 461 6.61 9.04 -4.61
C LEU A 461 7.53 8.29 -3.64
N LEU A 462 6.98 7.79 -2.54
CA LEU A 462 7.70 6.97 -1.56
C LEU A 462 7.90 5.54 -2.05
N GLU A 463 7.52 5.19 -3.29
CA GLU A 463 7.62 3.83 -3.87
C GLU A 463 6.88 2.79 -3.03
N VAL A 464 5.92 3.23 -2.22
CA VAL A 464 5.07 2.33 -1.45
C VAL A 464 4.26 1.57 -2.48
N LYS A 465 4.53 0.27 -2.61
CA LYS A 465 3.75 -0.60 -3.49
C LYS A 465 2.29 -0.35 -3.14
N SER A 466 1.57 0.19 -4.11
CA SER A 466 0.15 0.42 -4.01
C SER A 466 -0.49 -0.91 -3.63
N SER A 467 -1.29 -0.94 -2.56
CA SER A 467 -2.21 -2.05 -2.28
C SER A 467 -3.36 -2.12 -3.30
N ARG A 468 -3.21 -1.44 -4.45
CA ARG A 468 -3.81 -1.76 -5.74
C ARG A 468 -2.67 -2.04 -6.70
N ASN A 469 -2.16 -3.25 -6.66
CA ASN A 469 -1.20 -3.67 -7.64
C ASN A 469 -1.99 -4.08 -8.88
N ASP A 470 -1.88 -3.30 -9.96
CA ASP A 470 -1.87 -3.84 -11.32
C ASP A 470 -0.58 -4.67 -11.51
N ALA A 471 -0.26 -5.54 -10.54
CA ALA A 471 0.67 -6.62 -10.77
C ALA A 471 0.07 -7.40 -11.94
N LYS A 472 0.91 -7.78 -12.90
CA LYS A 472 0.46 -8.75 -13.89
C LYS A 472 -0.09 -9.94 -13.10
N PRO A 473 -1.31 -10.39 -13.42
CA PRO A 473 -1.84 -11.61 -12.81
C PRO A 473 -0.81 -12.71 -12.97
N TRP A 474 -0.78 -13.62 -12.01
CA TRP A 474 0.01 -14.84 -12.13
C TRP A 474 -0.34 -15.53 -13.44
N LYS A 475 0.63 -16.22 -14.03
CA LYS A 475 0.42 -16.84 -15.33
C LYS A 475 -0.48 -18.05 -15.16
N ARG A 476 -1.63 -18.04 -15.84
CA ARG A 476 -2.57 -19.17 -15.80
C ARG A 476 -2.18 -20.25 -16.79
N HIS A 477 -2.16 -21.50 -16.35
CA HIS A 477 -1.99 -22.70 -17.17
C HIS A 477 -3.23 -23.59 -17.07
N THR A 478 -3.78 -23.99 -18.20
CA THR A 478 -5.00 -24.81 -18.25
C THR A 478 -4.65 -26.29 -18.23
N ILE A 479 -5.17 -27.02 -17.24
CA ILE A 479 -5.07 -28.48 -17.13
C ILE A 479 -6.09 -29.14 -18.05
N ASP A 480 -7.33 -28.67 -18.02
CA ASP A 480 -8.42 -29.15 -18.88
C ASP A 480 -9.43 -28.04 -19.13
N PRO A 481 -9.58 -27.57 -20.38
CA PRO A 481 -10.57 -26.55 -20.71
C PRO A 481 -11.98 -27.13 -20.67
N SER A 482 -12.98 -26.26 -20.57
CA SER A 482 -14.36 -26.70 -20.74
C SER A 482 -14.64 -27.18 -22.16
N ASP A 483 -15.35 -28.29 -22.27
CA ASP A 483 -15.80 -28.90 -23.52
C ASP A 483 -17.23 -29.42 -23.36
N ARG A 484 -18.17 -28.71 -23.99
CA ARG A 484 -19.59 -29.04 -23.96
C ARG A 484 -19.89 -30.43 -24.56
N THR A 485 -19.13 -30.86 -25.56
CA THR A 485 -19.35 -32.14 -26.23
C THR A 485 -18.88 -33.31 -25.38
N ALA A 486 -17.86 -33.10 -24.56
CA ALA A 486 -17.35 -34.06 -23.59
C ALA A 486 -18.09 -34.03 -22.23
N GLY A 487 -19.11 -33.17 -22.07
CA GLY A 487 -19.80 -32.99 -20.79
C GLY A 487 -18.97 -32.26 -19.72
N LYS A 488 -17.90 -31.57 -20.12
CA LYS A 488 -16.99 -30.83 -19.24
C LYS A 488 -17.41 -29.37 -19.18
N ARG A 489 -18.41 -29.06 -18.36
CA ARG A 489 -18.90 -27.69 -18.14
C ARG A 489 -19.24 -27.49 -16.67
N GLY A 490 -18.82 -26.36 -16.11
CA GLY A 490 -18.98 -26.04 -14.70
C GLY A 490 -18.13 -26.94 -13.78
N ALA A 491 -16.81 -26.87 -13.88
CA ALA A 491 -15.93 -27.62 -12.98
C ALA A 491 -16.11 -27.12 -11.54
N ASP A 492 -16.35 -28.05 -10.60
CA ASP A 492 -16.74 -27.74 -9.21
C ASP A 492 -15.82 -28.44 -8.20
N GLY A 493 -14.70 -27.78 -7.93
CA GLY A 493 -13.63 -28.22 -7.04
C GLY A 493 -12.66 -29.26 -7.62
N VAL A 494 -11.49 -29.34 -6.99
CA VAL A 494 -10.48 -30.38 -7.21
C VAL A 494 -10.31 -31.21 -5.93
N ARG A 495 -9.94 -32.48 -6.09
CA ARG A 495 -9.54 -33.39 -5.02
C ARG A 495 -8.26 -34.11 -5.41
N LEU A 496 -7.35 -34.26 -4.46
CA LEU A 496 -5.97 -34.66 -4.71
C LEU A 496 -5.66 -36.01 -4.07
N ALA A 497 -4.99 -36.89 -4.82
CA ALA A 497 -4.37 -38.12 -4.31
C ALA A 497 -3.34 -38.63 -5.33
N ASP A 498 -2.28 -39.32 -4.90
CA ASP A 498 -1.42 -40.09 -5.82
C ASP A 498 -2.11 -41.42 -6.14
N VAL A 499 -2.77 -41.51 -7.30
CA VAL A 499 -3.58 -42.70 -7.63
C VAL A 499 -2.75 -43.76 -8.35
N ASN A 500 -1.73 -43.34 -9.08
CA ASN A 500 -0.94 -44.25 -9.89
C ASN A 500 0.33 -44.75 -9.16
N GLY A 501 0.71 -44.14 -8.03
CA GLY A 501 1.86 -44.49 -7.20
C GLY A 501 3.19 -43.89 -7.69
N ASP A 502 3.16 -42.81 -8.46
CA ASP A 502 4.34 -42.15 -9.01
C ASP A 502 4.91 -41.03 -8.12
N GLY A 503 4.31 -40.83 -6.94
CA GLY A 503 4.69 -39.82 -5.97
C GLY A 503 4.13 -38.42 -6.25
N ARG A 504 3.31 -38.24 -7.28
CA ARG A 504 2.67 -36.96 -7.61
C ARG A 504 1.18 -37.00 -7.33
N LEU A 505 0.63 -35.88 -6.89
CA LEU A 505 -0.81 -35.77 -6.66
C LEU A 505 -1.55 -35.59 -7.98
N ASP A 506 -2.49 -36.50 -8.25
CA ASP A 506 -3.45 -36.52 -9.35
C ASP A 506 -4.74 -35.78 -8.94
N ILE A 507 -5.63 -35.47 -9.91
CA ILE A 507 -6.86 -34.68 -9.67
C ILE A 507 -8.11 -35.48 -9.99
N ALA A 508 -9.13 -35.40 -9.13
CA ALA A 508 -10.51 -35.74 -9.44
C ALA A 508 -11.39 -34.47 -9.39
N THR A 509 -12.27 -34.31 -10.39
CA THR A 509 -13.21 -33.18 -10.48
C THR A 509 -14.55 -33.61 -11.06
N GLY A 510 -15.63 -33.09 -10.46
CA GLY A 510 -16.96 -33.10 -11.04
C GLY A 510 -17.20 -31.86 -11.90
N TRP A 511 -17.83 -32.03 -13.06
CA TRP A 511 -18.29 -30.95 -13.91
C TRP A 511 -19.81 -30.80 -13.77
N GLU A 512 -20.27 -30.03 -12.78
CA GLU A 512 -21.66 -29.93 -12.30
C GLU A 512 -22.67 -29.81 -13.45
N GLU A 513 -22.47 -28.84 -14.34
CA GLU A 513 -23.43 -28.49 -15.39
C GLU A 513 -23.42 -29.46 -16.58
N GLY A 514 -22.27 -30.07 -16.87
CA GLY A 514 -22.07 -30.96 -18.02
C GLY A 514 -22.22 -32.44 -17.66
N GLY A 515 -21.96 -32.78 -16.40
CA GLY A 515 -22.08 -34.10 -15.80
C GLY A 515 -20.86 -35.01 -15.95
N ALA A 516 -19.73 -34.55 -16.50
CA ALA A 516 -18.53 -35.38 -16.53
C ALA A 516 -17.93 -35.53 -15.12
N VAL A 517 -17.54 -36.75 -14.75
CA VAL A 517 -16.67 -37.02 -13.61
C VAL A 517 -15.32 -37.43 -14.19
N VAL A 518 -14.27 -36.67 -13.88
CA VAL A 518 -12.98 -36.77 -14.59
C VAL A 518 -11.84 -36.98 -13.61
N ALA A 519 -10.94 -37.91 -13.95
CA ALA A 519 -9.65 -38.10 -13.30
C ALA A 519 -8.52 -37.62 -14.22
N TYR A 520 -7.55 -36.91 -13.65
CA TYR A 520 -6.38 -36.34 -14.34
C TYR A 520 -5.10 -36.87 -13.72
N LEU A 521 -4.20 -37.41 -14.54
CA LEU A 521 -2.89 -37.86 -14.06
C LEU A 521 -1.86 -36.75 -14.17
N ASN A 522 -1.12 -36.50 -13.10
CA ASN A 522 -0.10 -35.47 -13.04
C ASN A 522 1.10 -35.85 -13.92
N PRO A 523 1.35 -35.13 -15.03
CA PRO A 523 2.36 -35.52 -16.01
C PRO A 523 3.79 -35.18 -15.56
N GLY A 524 3.97 -34.63 -14.37
CA GLY A 524 5.23 -34.15 -13.83
C GLY A 524 5.53 -32.68 -14.18
N PRO A 525 6.50 -32.07 -13.48
CA PRO A 525 6.78 -30.63 -13.52
C PRO A 525 7.04 -30.11 -14.94
N ASP A 526 7.86 -30.83 -15.72
CA ASP A 526 8.20 -30.48 -17.11
C ASP A 526 6.98 -30.36 -18.04
N LYS A 527 5.86 -30.98 -17.68
CA LYS A 527 4.65 -31.06 -18.50
C LYS A 527 3.42 -30.47 -17.81
N ALA A 528 3.52 -30.01 -16.57
CA ALA A 528 2.40 -29.49 -15.79
C ALA A 528 1.74 -28.25 -16.41
N LYS A 529 2.49 -27.52 -17.25
CA LYS A 529 2.04 -26.35 -18.04
C LYS A 529 1.19 -26.71 -19.26
N ASN A 530 1.10 -27.98 -19.63
CA ASN A 530 0.26 -28.48 -20.73
C ASN A 530 -1.05 -29.07 -20.19
N ALA A 531 -1.96 -29.44 -21.10
CA ALA A 531 -3.14 -30.21 -20.72
C ALA A 531 -2.74 -31.57 -20.11
N TRP A 532 -3.36 -31.95 -19.00
CA TRP A 532 -3.02 -33.20 -18.33
C TRP A 532 -3.71 -34.39 -19.01
N PRO A 533 -3.05 -35.56 -19.05
CA PRO A 533 -3.72 -36.81 -19.41
C PRO A 533 -4.95 -37.04 -18.52
N SER A 534 -6.12 -37.21 -19.13
CA SER A 534 -7.39 -37.31 -18.39
C SER A 534 -8.34 -38.35 -18.95
N VAL A 535 -9.31 -38.74 -18.12
CA VAL A 535 -10.32 -39.73 -18.44
C VAL A 535 -11.64 -39.37 -17.77
N THR A 536 -12.74 -39.37 -18.54
CA THR A 536 -14.08 -39.30 -17.96
C THR A 536 -14.44 -40.69 -17.41
N VAL A 537 -14.41 -40.84 -16.08
CA VAL A 537 -14.67 -42.10 -15.38
C VAL A 537 -16.18 -42.40 -15.24
N GLY A 538 -17.01 -41.37 -15.36
CA GLY A 538 -18.46 -41.47 -15.33
C GLY A 538 -19.16 -40.23 -15.85
N SER A 539 -20.46 -40.35 -16.13
CA SER A 539 -21.31 -39.22 -16.52
C SER A 539 -22.54 -39.14 -15.62
N VAL A 540 -22.52 -38.19 -14.69
CA VAL A 540 -23.52 -37.94 -13.66
C VAL A 540 -23.81 -36.44 -13.61
N ARG A 541 -25.01 -36.02 -14.02
CA ARG A 541 -25.38 -34.59 -13.98
C ARG A 541 -25.54 -34.07 -12.55
N GLY A 542 -25.18 -32.81 -12.34
CA GLY A 542 -25.29 -32.16 -11.02
C GLY A 542 -24.28 -32.70 -10.01
N VAL A 543 -23.09 -33.10 -10.47
CA VAL A 543 -22.01 -33.56 -9.61
C VAL A 543 -21.32 -32.36 -8.94
N GLU A 544 -21.20 -32.38 -7.62
CA GLU A 544 -20.68 -31.27 -6.79
C GLU A 544 -19.34 -31.60 -6.11
N ASP A 545 -18.96 -32.88 -6.06
CA ASP A 545 -17.64 -33.32 -5.57
C ASP A 545 -17.28 -34.66 -6.20
N ALA A 546 -15.98 -34.91 -6.37
CA ALA A 546 -15.44 -36.18 -6.82
C ALA A 546 -14.15 -36.48 -6.05
N VAL A 547 -14.12 -37.55 -5.23
CA VAL A 547 -12.99 -37.90 -4.37
C VAL A 547 -12.37 -39.23 -4.76
N PHE A 548 -11.04 -39.33 -4.63
CA PHE A 548 -10.32 -40.57 -4.80
C PHE A 548 -10.34 -41.44 -3.53
N VAL A 549 -10.53 -42.75 -3.70
CA VAL A 549 -10.48 -43.73 -2.60
C VAL A 549 -10.41 -45.16 -3.16
N ASP A 550 -9.61 -46.05 -2.55
CA ASP A 550 -9.69 -47.49 -2.79
C ASP A 550 -10.75 -48.09 -1.86
N LEU A 551 -11.96 -48.34 -2.38
CA LEU A 551 -13.10 -48.78 -1.56
C LEU A 551 -13.16 -50.30 -1.38
N ASP A 552 -12.63 -51.07 -2.32
CA ASP A 552 -12.67 -52.53 -2.28
C ASP A 552 -11.35 -53.18 -1.84
N ALA A 553 -10.37 -52.36 -1.48
CA ALA A 553 -9.03 -52.74 -1.03
C ALA A 553 -8.29 -53.61 -2.06
N ASP A 554 -8.54 -53.39 -3.36
CA ASP A 554 -7.88 -54.12 -4.44
C ASP A 554 -6.57 -53.45 -4.94
N GLY A 555 -6.23 -52.29 -4.38
CA GLY A 555 -5.04 -51.50 -4.70
C GLY A 555 -5.23 -50.55 -5.89
N ALA A 556 -6.40 -50.57 -6.55
CA ALA A 556 -6.80 -49.55 -7.51
C ALA A 556 -7.61 -48.46 -6.79
N VAL A 557 -7.33 -47.20 -7.13
CA VAL A 557 -8.00 -46.05 -6.51
C VAL A 557 -9.22 -45.66 -7.35
N ASP A 558 -10.40 -45.86 -6.78
CA ASP A 558 -11.70 -45.52 -7.35
C ASP A 558 -11.99 -44.02 -7.24
N VAL A 559 -13.06 -43.57 -7.89
CA VAL A 559 -13.62 -42.22 -7.71
C VAL A 559 -15.02 -42.32 -7.13
N VAL A 560 -15.34 -41.53 -6.11
CA VAL A 560 -16.70 -41.37 -5.59
C VAL A 560 -17.19 -39.98 -5.93
N SER A 561 -18.38 -39.87 -6.52
CA SER A 561 -19.02 -38.58 -6.84
C SER A 561 -20.31 -38.34 -6.07
N CYS A 562 -20.49 -37.10 -5.62
CA CYS A 562 -21.72 -36.64 -4.97
C CYS A 562 -22.55 -35.86 -5.98
N ALA A 563 -23.82 -36.24 -6.17
CA ALA A 563 -24.68 -35.60 -7.15
C ALA A 563 -26.02 -35.15 -6.59
N GLU A 564 -26.55 -34.10 -7.20
CA GLU A 564 -27.79 -33.46 -6.82
C GLU A 564 -28.77 -33.22 -7.98
N GLY A 565 -29.71 -32.28 -7.78
CA GLY A 565 -30.70 -31.88 -8.77
C GLY A 565 -31.72 -32.98 -9.06
N LYS A 566 -31.64 -33.59 -10.25
CA LYS A 566 -32.52 -34.69 -10.66
C LYS A 566 -31.94 -36.06 -10.34
N VAL A 567 -30.65 -36.14 -10.05
CA VAL A 567 -29.95 -37.41 -9.79
C VAL A 567 -30.01 -37.75 -8.31
N ASN A 568 -29.66 -36.80 -7.43
CA ASN A 568 -29.80 -36.91 -5.96
C ASN A 568 -29.28 -38.24 -5.39
N ASN A 569 -28.01 -38.55 -5.67
CA ASN A 569 -27.40 -39.81 -5.28
C ASN A 569 -25.87 -39.69 -5.17
N VAL A 570 -25.23 -40.66 -4.51
CA VAL A 570 -23.78 -40.85 -4.49
C VAL A 570 -23.43 -42.01 -5.42
N PHE A 571 -22.35 -41.87 -6.18
CA PHE A 571 -21.88 -42.88 -7.13
C PHE A 571 -20.45 -43.27 -6.82
N VAL A 572 -20.12 -44.52 -7.14
CA VAL A 572 -18.74 -45.01 -7.23
C VAL A 572 -18.43 -45.29 -8.70
N HIS A 573 -17.21 -44.94 -9.10
CA HIS A 573 -16.62 -45.23 -10.39
C HIS A 573 -15.45 -46.16 -10.14
N TRP A 574 -15.72 -47.47 -10.23
CA TRP A 574 -14.74 -48.52 -9.96
C TRP A 574 -13.60 -48.45 -10.97
N ALA A 575 -12.38 -48.32 -10.47
CA ALA A 575 -11.17 -48.28 -11.25
C ALA A 575 -10.85 -49.65 -11.85
N PRO A 576 -10.17 -49.70 -13.01
CA PRO A 576 -9.62 -50.95 -13.49
C PRO A 576 -8.43 -51.36 -12.62
N LYS A 577 -8.35 -52.66 -12.26
CA LYS A 577 -7.26 -53.23 -11.45
C LYS A 577 -5.85 -52.89 -11.93
N SER A 578 -5.67 -52.73 -13.24
CA SER A 578 -4.40 -52.33 -13.82
C SER A 578 -4.36 -50.82 -13.98
N LYS A 579 -3.46 -50.17 -13.24
CA LYS A 579 -3.22 -48.71 -13.31
C LYS A 579 -2.89 -48.20 -14.72
N ALA A 580 -2.29 -49.05 -15.56
CA ALA A 580 -2.04 -48.75 -16.98
C ALA A 580 -3.33 -48.50 -17.80
N LYS A 581 -4.48 -48.92 -17.29
CA LYS A 581 -5.80 -48.70 -17.92
C LYS A 581 -6.55 -47.50 -17.33
N TYR A 582 -5.97 -46.72 -16.42
CA TYR A 582 -6.66 -45.57 -15.83
C TYR A 582 -7.13 -44.59 -16.91
N LEU A 583 -6.33 -44.32 -17.93
CA LEU A 583 -6.72 -43.45 -19.05
C LEU A 583 -7.65 -44.10 -20.10
N THR A 584 -8.23 -45.27 -19.82
CA THR A 584 -9.16 -45.97 -20.73
C THR A 584 -10.60 -45.83 -20.22
N PRO A 585 -11.46 -44.98 -20.83
CA PRO A 585 -12.80 -44.70 -20.31
C PRO A 585 -13.65 -45.94 -20.04
N ASN A 586 -13.70 -46.87 -21.00
CA ASN A 586 -14.53 -48.08 -20.90
C ASN A 586 -14.00 -49.14 -19.91
N ALA A 587 -12.86 -48.88 -19.27
CA ALA A 587 -12.32 -49.76 -18.22
C ALA A 587 -12.88 -49.44 -16.83
N TRP A 588 -13.52 -48.28 -16.67
CA TRP A 588 -14.19 -47.84 -15.45
C TRP A 588 -15.64 -48.31 -15.42
N LYS A 589 -16.18 -48.60 -14.23
CA LYS A 589 -17.59 -48.98 -14.04
C LYS A 589 -18.27 -48.06 -13.04
N THR A 590 -19.30 -47.35 -13.47
CA THR A 590 -20.09 -46.47 -12.60
C THR A 590 -21.29 -47.21 -12.01
N GLU A 591 -21.47 -47.12 -10.68
CA GLU A 591 -22.61 -47.66 -9.95
C GLU A 591 -23.11 -46.66 -8.91
N ALA A 592 -24.42 -46.60 -8.69
CA ALA A 592 -25.00 -45.79 -7.62
C ALA A 592 -24.99 -46.56 -6.30
N PHE A 593 -24.97 -45.84 -5.18
CA PHE A 593 -25.30 -46.39 -3.87
C PHE A 593 -26.81 -46.21 -3.62
N PRO A 594 -27.64 -47.26 -3.69
CA PRO A 594 -29.09 -47.10 -3.53
C PRO A 594 -29.50 -46.50 -2.18
N ALA A 595 -28.70 -46.73 -1.13
CA ALA A 595 -28.91 -46.20 0.21
C ALA A 595 -28.90 -44.65 0.28
N THR A 596 -28.35 -43.96 -0.74
CA THR A 596 -28.27 -42.50 -0.79
C THR A 596 -29.29 -41.82 -1.68
N GLU A 597 -30.21 -42.57 -2.29
CA GLU A 597 -31.22 -42.02 -3.20
C GLU A 597 -32.12 -40.97 -2.51
N GLY A 598 -32.44 -39.89 -3.25
CA GLY A 598 -33.44 -38.90 -2.84
C GLY A 598 -32.91 -37.76 -1.96
N ARG A 599 -31.58 -37.61 -1.85
CA ARG A 599 -30.92 -36.48 -1.16
C ARG A 599 -29.95 -35.77 -2.08
N ARG A 600 -29.82 -34.45 -1.89
CA ARG A 600 -28.87 -33.61 -2.64
C ARG A 600 -27.51 -33.67 -1.97
N TRP A 601 -26.62 -34.51 -2.48
CA TRP A 601 -25.29 -34.71 -1.90
C TRP A 601 -24.31 -33.71 -2.46
N MET A 602 -23.56 -33.09 -1.55
CA MET A 602 -22.62 -32.02 -1.86
C MET A 602 -21.19 -32.51 -1.80
N PHE A 603 -20.81 -33.20 -0.71
CA PHE A 603 -19.41 -33.53 -0.43
C PHE A 603 -19.26 -34.91 0.16
N ALA A 604 -18.13 -35.55 -0.15
CA ALA A 604 -17.68 -36.79 0.48
C ALA A 604 -16.25 -36.62 1.03
N VAL A 605 -15.92 -37.34 2.10
CA VAL A 605 -14.54 -37.58 2.54
C VAL A 605 -14.39 -39.05 2.98
N PRO A 606 -13.34 -39.77 2.54
CA PRO A 606 -13.09 -41.14 2.98
C PRO A 606 -12.57 -41.19 4.42
N LEU A 607 -13.12 -42.08 5.24
CA LEU A 607 -12.69 -42.30 6.63
C LEU A 607 -13.18 -43.67 7.11
N ASP A 608 -12.35 -44.46 7.80
CA ASP A 608 -12.80 -45.65 8.52
C ASP A 608 -13.55 -45.22 9.79
N MET A 609 -14.88 -45.25 9.74
CA MET A 609 -15.75 -44.68 10.78
C MET A 609 -15.97 -45.65 11.93
N ASN A 610 -15.93 -46.95 11.66
CA ASN A 610 -16.20 -48.01 12.64
C ASN A 610 -14.93 -48.76 13.08
N GLN A 611 -13.76 -48.35 12.61
CA GLN A 611 -12.43 -48.90 12.90
C GLN A 611 -12.33 -50.41 12.57
N ASP A 612 -12.96 -50.82 11.47
CA ASP A 612 -12.93 -52.21 11.01
C ASP A 612 -11.90 -52.49 9.91
N GLY A 613 -11.12 -51.47 9.53
CA GLY A 613 -10.06 -51.53 8.55
C GLY A 613 -10.52 -51.33 7.11
N ARG A 614 -11.82 -51.11 6.86
CA ARG A 614 -12.34 -50.72 5.55
C ARG A 614 -12.67 -49.24 5.55
N ILE A 615 -12.37 -48.57 4.43
CA ILE A 615 -12.65 -47.14 4.29
C ILE A 615 -14.14 -46.95 4.01
N ASP A 616 -14.80 -46.14 4.84
CA ASP A 616 -16.17 -45.69 4.64
C ASP A 616 -16.21 -44.31 3.95
N LEU A 617 -17.41 -43.78 3.72
CA LEU A 617 -17.61 -42.45 3.13
C LEU A 617 -18.44 -41.56 4.04
N VAL A 618 -17.82 -40.53 4.62
CA VAL A 618 -18.56 -39.45 5.29
C VAL A 618 -19.11 -38.51 4.23
N ILE A 619 -20.42 -38.25 4.27
CA ILE A 619 -21.14 -37.50 3.23
C ILE A 619 -22.04 -36.42 3.81
N GLY A 620 -22.12 -35.30 3.11
CA GLY A 620 -22.86 -34.10 3.49
C GLY A 620 -23.86 -33.69 2.40
N SER A 621 -25.06 -33.30 2.81
CA SER A 621 -26.15 -32.93 1.87
C SER A 621 -26.70 -31.52 2.09
N LYS A 622 -27.59 -31.06 1.20
CA LYS A 622 -28.26 -29.76 1.29
C LYS A 622 -29.80 -29.80 1.22
N ASN A 623 -30.42 -28.75 1.76
CA ASN A 623 -31.86 -28.43 1.86
C ASN A 623 -32.68 -29.27 2.88
N THR A 624 -33.99 -29.41 2.65
CA THR A 624 -35.03 -29.78 3.63
C THR A 624 -34.82 -31.12 4.34
N ASN A 625 -33.96 -32.00 3.82
CA ASN A 625 -33.56 -33.27 4.42
C ASN A 625 -32.03 -33.42 4.48
N ALA A 626 -31.30 -32.32 4.66
CA ALA A 626 -29.85 -32.36 4.75
C ALA A 626 -29.36 -33.04 6.03
N ILE A 627 -28.29 -33.81 5.90
CA ILE A 627 -27.57 -34.50 6.97
C ILE A 627 -26.07 -34.43 6.73
N VAL A 628 -25.32 -34.56 7.83
CA VAL A 628 -23.99 -35.20 7.80
C VAL A 628 -24.20 -36.65 8.21
N GLY A 629 -23.70 -37.58 7.41
CA GLY A 629 -23.81 -39.02 7.64
C GLY A 629 -22.61 -39.76 7.12
N TRP A 630 -22.63 -41.08 7.19
CA TRP A 630 -21.62 -41.93 6.57
C TRP A 630 -22.23 -43.17 5.94
N LEU A 631 -21.62 -43.64 4.86
CA LEU A 631 -21.94 -44.91 4.19
C LEU A 631 -20.98 -45.98 4.66
N GLU A 632 -21.51 -46.99 5.35
CA GLU A 632 -20.75 -48.13 5.86
C GLU A 632 -20.38 -49.10 4.74
N ASN A 633 -19.08 -49.37 4.64
CA ASN A 633 -18.47 -50.26 3.67
C ASN A 633 -18.67 -51.74 4.08
N PRO A 634 -19.49 -52.50 3.34
CA PRO A 634 -19.69 -53.92 3.63
C PRO A 634 -18.41 -54.72 3.32
N LYS A 635 -18.37 -55.99 3.75
CA LYS A 635 -17.25 -56.88 3.39
C LYS A 635 -17.09 -57.09 1.87
N ASP A 636 -18.17 -56.90 1.13
CA ASP A 636 -18.26 -57.03 -0.32
C ASP A 636 -18.58 -55.66 -0.93
N ALA A 637 -17.58 -54.78 -0.94
CA ALA A 637 -17.71 -53.37 -1.30
C ALA A 637 -18.34 -53.14 -2.69
N ARG A 638 -18.09 -54.07 -3.63
CA ARG A 638 -18.61 -53.99 -5.01
C ARG A 638 -20.11 -54.27 -5.12
N ASP A 639 -20.75 -54.85 -4.10
CA ASP A 639 -22.20 -54.92 -4.04
C ASP A 639 -22.75 -53.64 -3.39
N THR A 640 -22.98 -52.61 -4.20
CA THR A 640 -23.43 -51.29 -3.73
C THR A 640 -24.77 -51.32 -3.00
N THR A 641 -25.57 -52.40 -3.15
CA THR A 641 -26.86 -52.57 -2.46
C THR A 641 -26.70 -52.94 -0.98
N LYS A 642 -25.53 -53.42 -0.56
CA LYS A 642 -25.23 -53.80 0.83
C LYS A 642 -24.72 -52.64 1.70
N TRP A 643 -24.37 -51.52 1.09
CA TRP A 643 -23.93 -50.32 1.82
C TRP A 643 -25.07 -49.74 2.66
N LYS A 644 -24.74 -49.25 3.86
CA LYS A 644 -25.73 -48.72 4.80
C LYS A 644 -25.45 -47.27 5.12
N LEU A 645 -26.47 -46.42 4.98
CA LEU A 645 -26.39 -45.02 5.36
C LEU A 645 -26.71 -44.84 6.84
N HIS A 646 -25.79 -44.26 7.57
CA HIS A 646 -25.94 -43.86 8.97
C HIS A 646 -25.95 -42.34 9.08
N GLN A 647 -26.95 -41.80 9.77
CA GLN A 647 -27.04 -40.37 10.03
C GLN A 647 -26.24 -40.02 11.29
N LEU A 648 -25.34 -39.04 11.22
CA LEU A 648 -24.62 -38.51 12.38
C LEU A 648 -25.37 -37.31 12.97
N CYS A 649 -25.72 -36.33 12.13
CA CYS A 649 -26.52 -35.19 12.58
C CYS A 649 -27.37 -34.59 11.44
N PRO A 650 -28.48 -33.91 11.78
CA PRO A 650 -29.17 -33.05 10.82
C PRO A 650 -28.25 -31.88 10.42
N ALA A 651 -28.41 -31.41 9.19
CA ALA A 651 -27.69 -30.28 8.60
C ALA A 651 -28.66 -29.39 7.80
N SER A 652 -28.13 -28.36 7.15
CA SER A 652 -28.93 -27.53 6.24
C SER A 652 -28.32 -27.45 4.84
N TRP A 653 -27.08 -27.02 4.70
CA TRP A 653 -26.39 -26.89 3.42
C TRP A 653 -24.90 -26.97 3.71
N ILE A 654 -24.38 -28.19 3.63
CA ILE A 654 -22.96 -28.44 3.84
C ILE A 654 -22.19 -27.79 2.70
N MET A 655 -21.24 -26.92 3.04
CA MET A 655 -20.31 -26.30 2.09
C MET A 655 -18.91 -26.91 2.19
N SER A 656 -18.57 -27.65 3.24
CA SER A 656 -17.29 -28.33 3.36
C SER A 656 -17.36 -29.53 4.30
N LEU A 657 -16.55 -30.53 4.00
CA LEU A 657 -16.18 -31.61 4.91
C LEU A 657 -14.65 -31.71 4.95
N ARG A 658 -14.10 -31.86 6.15
CA ARG A 658 -12.68 -32.10 6.45
C ARG A 658 -12.57 -33.11 7.60
N VAL A 659 -11.47 -33.83 7.64
CA VAL A 659 -11.16 -34.79 8.70
C VAL A 659 -9.90 -34.34 9.42
N SER A 660 -9.95 -34.23 10.75
CA SER A 660 -8.78 -33.87 11.57
C SER A 660 -8.98 -34.34 13.00
N ASP A 661 -7.89 -34.71 13.67
CA ASP A 661 -7.89 -34.94 15.12
C ASP A 661 -7.78 -33.57 15.80
N LEU A 662 -8.91 -32.98 16.18
CA LEU A 662 -8.99 -31.59 16.61
C LEU A 662 -8.64 -31.43 18.09
N ASP A 663 -8.94 -32.38 18.95
CA ASP A 663 -8.64 -32.35 20.39
C ASP A 663 -7.36 -33.08 20.81
N GLY A 664 -6.76 -33.84 19.91
CA GLY A 664 -5.50 -34.53 20.18
C GLY A 664 -5.67 -35.83 20.96
N ASP A 665 -6.86 -36.41 20.98
CA ASP A 665 -7.08 -37.72 21.58
C ASP A 665 -6.65 -38.89 20.67
N GLY A 666 -6.37 -38.59 19.39
CA GLY A 666 -5.86 -39.52 18.40
C GLY A 666 -6.93 -40.11 17.49
N ASP A 667 -8.21 -39.88 17.78
CA ASP A 667 -9.31 -40.22 16.89
C ASP A 667 -9.57 -39.07 15.89
N LYS A 668 -10.07 -39.40 14.70
CA LYS A 668 -10.31 -38.40 13.65
C LYS A 668 -11.73 -37.85 13.73
N ASP A 669 -11.85 -36.54 13.87
CA ASP A 669 -13.11 -35.80 13.89
C ASP A 669 -13.53 -35.31 12.50
N ILE A 670 -14.80 -34.93 12.37
CA ILE A 670 -15.37 -34.38 11.13
C ILE A 670 -15.63 -32.89 11.33
N VAL A 671 -14.96 -32.03 10.55
CA VAL A 671 -15.15 -30.57 10.55
C VAL A 671 -15.94 -30.16 9.32
N PHE A 672 -16.96 -29.31 9.52
CA PHE A 672 -17.86 -28.92 8.44
C PHE A 672 -18.40 -27.48 8.58
N SER A 673 -18.67 -26.85 7.45
CA SER A 673 -19.41 -25.58 7.36
C SER A 673 -20.86 -25.86 6.95
N ASP A 674 -21.81 -25.31 7.71
CA ASP A 674 -23.25 -25.42 7.47
C ASP A 674 -23.81 -24.01 7.20
N ARG A 675 -24.12 -23.73 5.93
CA ARG A 675 -24.31 -22.35 5.43
C ARG A 675 -25.61 -21.69 5.88
N PHE A 676 -26.66 -22.47 6.12
CA PHE A 676 -28.02 -21.99 6.38
C PHE A 676 -28.64 -22.63 7.63
N GLY A 677 -29.96 -22.65 7.72
CA GLY A 677 -30.70 -23.26 8.82
C GLY A 677 -30.92 -22.32 10.01
N SER A 678 -31.39 -22.90 11.12
CA SER A 678 -31.61 -22.16 12.37
C SER A 678 -30.30 -21.78 13.07
N GLU A 679 -29.21 -22.49 12.77
CA GLU A 679 -27.90 -22.32 13.39
C GLU A 679 -26.78 -22.45 12.34
N PRO A 680 -26.65 -21.50 11.40
CA PRO A 680 -25.54 -21.51 10.44
C PRO A 680 -24.21 -21.25 11.16
N GLY A 681 -23.14 -21.88 10.70
CA GLY A 681 -21.81 -21.74 11.27
C GLY A 681 -20.88 -22.91 10.95
N ILE A 682 -19.75 -22.93 11.66
CA ILE A 682 -18.69 -23.94 11.55
C ILE A 682 -18.80 -24.89 12.74
N PHE A 683 -18.82 -26.19 12.48
CA PHE A 683 -19.00 -27.22 13.49
C PHE A 683 -17.97 -28.33 13.31
N TRP A 684 -17.79 -29.10 14.38
CA TRP A 684 -17.19 -30.42 14.30
C TRP A 684 -18.06 -31.47 14.98
N LEU A 685 -18.01 -32.70 14.48
CA LEU A 685 -18.49 -33.88 15.16
C LEU A 685 -17.29 -34.54 15.83
N GLU A 686 -17.29 -34.49 17.16
CA GLU A 686 -16.27 -35.13 18.02
C GLU A 686 -16.41 -36.65 17.91
N ASN A 687 -15.33 -37.32 17.51
CA ASN A 687 -15.27 -38.76 17.43
C ASN A 687 -15.26 -39.34 18.86
N PRO A 688 -16.21 -40.21 19.21
CA PRO A 688 -16.33 -40.71 20.58
C PRO A 688 -15.39 -41.91 20.86
N GLY A 689 -14.58 -42.32 19.88
CA GLY A 689 -13.68 -43.47 19.94
C GLY A 689 -14.39 -44.83 19.83
N ARG A 690 -13.60 -45.90 19.77
CA ARG A 690 -14.04 -47.27 19.41
C ARG A 690 -15.20 -47.85 20.24
N GLN A 691 -15.45 -47.35 21.45
CA GLN A 691 -16.43 -47.94 22.39
C GLN A 691 -17.69 -47.10 22.60
N GLN A 692 -17.85 -45.99 21.89
CA GLN A 692 -18.98 -45.08 22.08
C GLN A 692 -19.64 -44.78 20.72
N ALA A 693 -20.97 -44.81 20.66
CA ALA A 693 -21.71 -44.65 19.40
C ALA A 693 -22.18 -43.22 19.12
N ASN A 694 -21.94 -42.27 20.04
CA ASN A 694 -22.61 -40.97 20.01
C ASN A 694 -21.64 -39.82 19.65
N TRP A 695 -21.59 -39.48 18.37
CA TRP A 695 -20.86 -38.34 17.84
C TRP A 695 -21.50 -37.03 18.30
N LYS A 696 -20.72 -36.17 18.96
CA LYS A 696 -21.23 -34.91 19.51
C LYS A 696 -20.97 -33.75 18.55
N ARG A 697 -22.04 -33.09 18.09
CA ARG A 697 -21.95 -31.82 17.35
C ARG A 697 -21.54 -30.69 18.28
N ARG A 698 -20.45 -30.00 17.94
CA ARG A 698 -19.90 -28.88 18.70
C ARG A 698 -19.65 -27.69 17.77
N LEU A 699 -20.03 -26.50 18.24
CA LEU A 699 -19.78 -25.25 17.52
C LEU A 699 -18.29 -24.88 17.62
N ILE A 700 -17.70 -24.50 16.49
CA ILE A 700 -16.37 -23.90 16.40
C ILE A 700 -16.50 -22.38 16.37
N GLY A 701 -17.35 -21.84 15.49
CA GLY A 701 -17.54 -20.40 15.30
C GLY A 701 -18.48 -20.08 14.13
N GLY A 702 -18.56 -18.81 13.74
CA GLY A 702 -19.32 -18.34 12.58
C GLY A 702 -20.83 -18.33 12.79
N LYS A 703 -21.30 -18.30 14.05
CA LYS A 703 -22.73 -18.33 14.35
C LYS A 703 -23.45 -17.16 13.67
N GLY A 704 -24.42 -17.47 12.80
CA GLY A 704 -25.19 -16.45 12.08
C GLY A 704 -24.55 -15.97 10.77
N HIS A 705 -23.38 -16.50 10.39
CA HIS A 705 -22.72 -16.18 9.13
C HIS A 705 -23.04 -17.23 8.06
N GLN A 706 -23.21 -16.79 6.80
CA GLN A 706 -23.21 -17.70 5.66
C GLN A 706 -21.77 -18.10 5.35
N VAL A 707 -21.36 -19.24 5.93
CA VAL A 707 -20.03 -19.84 5.80
C VAL A 707 -19.89 -20.64 4.50
N MET A 708 -18.68 -20.62 3.92
CA MET A 708 -18.38 -21.22 2.60
C MET A 708 -17.29 -22.30 2.73
N PHE A 709 -16.31 -22.36 1.82
CA PHE A 709 -15.27 -23.39 1.84
C PHE A 709 -14.21 -23.09 2.89
N LEU A 710 -14.16 -23.91 3.95
CA LEU A 710 -13.18 -23.76 5.04
C LEU A 710 -11.85 -24.47 4.74
N SER A 711 -10.79 -24.01 5.39
CA SER A 711 -9.49 -24.70 5.48
C SER A 711 -9.03 -24.81 6.95
N LEU A 712 -8.10 -25.73 7.19
CA LEU A 712 -7.47 -25.97 8.49
C LEU A 712 -6.02 -25.51 8.44
N GLY A 713 -5.59 -24.67 9.38
CA GLY A 713 -4.24 -24.12 9.39
C GLY A 713 -4.04 -22.97 10.38
N ASP A 714 -2.80 -22.61 10.69
CA ASP A 714 -2.46 -21.58 11.68
C ASP A 714 -1.76 -20.37 11.01
N LEU A 715 -2.30 -19.18 11.22
CA LEU A 715 -1.70 -17.92 10.75
C LEU A 715 -0.49 -17.47 11.58
N HIS A 716 -0.24 -18.13 12.73
CA HIS A 716 0.77 -17.68 13.71
C HIS A 716 1.71 -18.80 14.15
N GLY A 717 1.76 -19.93 13.43
CA GLY A 717 2.50 -21.10 13.85
C GLY A 717 2.28 -22.28 12.93
N LYS A 718 2.47 -23.49 13.47
CA LYS A 718 2.37 -24.76 12.72
C LYS A 718 1.18 -25.62 13.17
N ASN A 719 0.21 -25.04 13.89
CA ASN A 719 -0.91 -25.81 14.41
C ASN A 719 -2.02 -26.00 13.36
N ALA A 720 -2.00 -27.13 12.66
CA ALA A 720 -2.99 -27.49 11.65
C ALA A 720 -4.43 -27.74 12.18
N ARG A 721 -4.74 -27.38 13.44
CA ARG A 721 -6.06 -27.58 14.07
C ARG A 721 -6.90 -26.30 14.21
N ASN A 722 -6.41 -25.14 13.79
CA ASN A 722 -7.23 -23.93 13.71
C ASN A 722 -8.03 -23.91 12.41
N VAL A 723 -9.12 -23.14 12.35
CA VAL A 723 -10.02 -23.09 11.20
C VAL A 723 -10.07 -21.69 10.62
N ILE A 724 -9.99 -21.57 9.30
CA ILE A 724 -10.30 -20.34 8.57
C ILE A 724 -11.45 -20.60 7.59
N CYS A 725 -12.41 -19.67 7.50
CA CYS A 725 -13.56 -19.84 6.61
C CYS A 725 -14.04 -18.49 6.06
N PRO A 726 -14.20 -18.33 4.73
CA PRO A 726 -14.80 -17.15 4.15
C PRO A 726 -16.30 -17.11 4.38
N THR A 727 -16.82 -15.90 4.43
CA THR A 727 -18.25 -15.63 4.55
C THR A 727 -18.76 -14.81 3.37
N LEU A 728 -20.08 -14.86 3.16
CA LEU A 728 -20.78 -13.92 2.26
C LEU A 728 -21.09 -12.57 2.90
N GLY A 729 -20.30 -12.18 3.91
CA GLY A 729 -20.40 -10.89 4.62
C GLY A 729 -19.21 -9.96 4.41
N GLY A 730 -18.18 -10.38 3.66
CA GLY A 730 -16.98 -9.59 3.41
C GLY A 730 -15.78 -9.95 4.30
N ASP A 731 -15.91 -10.98 5.13
CA ASP A 731 -14.92 -11.36 6.12
C ASP A 731 -14.51 -12.83 6.02
N LEU A 732 -13.29 -13.11 6.45
CA LEU A 732 -12.75 -14.41 6.79
C LEU A 732 -12.87 -14.60 8.31
N LEU A 733 -13.53 -15.67 8.73
CA LEU A 733 -13.60 -16.12 10.11
C LEU A 733 -12.36 -16.95 10.42
N TYR A 734 -11.48 -16.47 11.30
CA TYR A 734 -10.38 -17.25 11.84
C TYR A 734 -10.71 -17.69 13.26
N CYS A 735 -10.92 -18.99 13.44
CA CYS A 735 -11.27 -19.64 14.69
C CYS A 735 -10.05 -20.37 15.25
N LYS A 736 -9.53 -19.87 16.38
CA LYS A 736 -8.36 -20.42 17.06
C LYS A 736 -8.79 -21.18 18.31
N ARG A 737 -8.32 -22.43 18.44
CA ARG A 737 -8.52 -23.21 19.67
C ARG A 737 -7.47 -22.84 20.71
N ASP A 738 -7.90 -22.52 21.92
CA ASP A 738 -7.01 -22.25 23.04
C ASP A 738 -6.56 -23.53 23.75
N LYS A 739 -5.64 -23.38 24.72
CA LYS A 739 -5.10 -24.51 25.49
C LYS A 739 -6.13 -25.22 26.38
N ASN A 740 -7.26 -24.58 26.65
CA ASN A 740 -8.35 -25.15 27.44
C ASN A 740 -9.40 -25.81 26.53
N GLY A 741 -9.16 -25.84 25.21
CA GLY A 741 -10.05 -26.42 24.23
C GLY A 741 -11.20 -25.51 23.77
N SER A 742 -11.24 -24.24 24.21
CA SER A 742 -12.26 -23.27 23.79
C SER A 742 -11.89 -22.56 22.49
N TRP A 743 -12.89 -22.10 21.75
CA TRP A 743 -12.71 -21.43 20.46
C TRP A 743 -12.77 -19.91 20.60
N ASN A 744 -11.79 -19.22 20.01
CA ASN A 744 -11.76 -17.77 19.88
C ASN A 744 -11.88 -17.40 18.40
N GLU A 745 -12.86 -16.56 18.09
CA GLU A 745 -13.14 -16.12 16.72
C GLU A 745 -12.56 -14.71 16.48
N SER A 746 -12.01 -14.52 15.28
CA SER A 746 -11.58 -13.21 14.79
C SER A 746 -12.00 -13.03 13.34
N LEU A 747 -12.33 -11.78 12.99
CA LEU A 747 -12.70 -11.40 11.62
C LEU A 747 -11.52 -10.74 10.93
N ILE A 748 -11.19 -11.24 9.75
CA ILE A 748 -10.19 -10.65 8.86
C ILE A 748 -10.91 -10.22 7.58
N PRO A 749 -10.90 -8.92 7.21
CA PRO A 749 -11.55 -8.47 5.99
C PRO A 749 -10.98 -9.17 4.76
N LEU A 750 -11.85 -9.51 3.81
CA LEU A 750 -11.42 -10.03 2.51
C LEU A 750 -10.54 -9.01 1.76
N PRO A 751 -9.60 -9.49 0.91
CA PRO A 751 -8.76 -8.63 0.09
C PRO A 751 -9.57 -7.63 -0.75
N PHE A 752 -9.02 -6.45 -0.97
CA PHE A 752 -9.61 -5.40 -1.82
C PHE A 752 -11.01 -4.91 -1.40
N GLY A 753 -11.51 -5.30 -0.23
CA GLY A 753 -12.86 -4.99 0.22
C GLY A 753 -13.96 -5.78 -0.49
N LEU A 754 -13.63 -6.98 -0.98
CA LEU A 754 -14.61 -7.95 -1.48
C LEU A 754 -15.66 -8.24 -0.40
N LYS A 755 -16.90 -8.47 -0.82
CA LYS A 755 -18.06 -8.68 0.05
C LYS A 755 -18.50 -10.14 0.11
N ALA A 756 -18.03 -10.98 -0.81
CA ALA A 756 -18.42 -12.37 -0.90
C ALA A 756 -17.21 -13.29 -1.12
N GLY A 757 -16.73 -13.93 -0.05
CA GLY A 757 -15.68 -14.93 -0.13
C GLY A 757 -16.24 -16.32 -0.49
N LYS A 758 -15.41 -17.18 -1.08
CA LYS A 758 -15.82 -18.49 -1.57
C LYS A 758 -14.94 -19.61 -1.04
N ALA A 759 -13.63 -19.55 -1.29
CA ALA A 759 -12.63 -20.46 -0.73
C ALA A 759 -11.47 -19.72 -0.07
N VAL A 760 -10.72 -20.44 0.76
CA VAL A 760 -9.56 -19.93 1.47
C VAL A 760 -8.52 -21.04 1.68
N GLU A 761 -7.24 -20.71 1.62
CA GLU A 761 -6.14 -21.55 2.07
C GLU A 761 -5.10 -20.74 2.84
N ILE A 762 -4.32 -21.42 3.69
CA ILE A 762 -3.20 -20.84 4.44
C ILE A 762 -1.91 -21.44 3.90
N ALA A 763 -1.03 -20.59 3.35
CA ALA A 763 0.24 -21.00 2.78
C ALA A 763 1.28 -19.88 2.88
N ASP A 764 2.56 -20.22 2.96
CA ASP A 764 3.67 -19.26 2.84
C ASP A 764 3.95 -19.02 1.35
N VAL A 765 3.29 -18.02 0.77
CA VAL A 765 3.23 -17.83 -0.68
C VAL A 765 4.53 -17.22 -1.21
N ASN A 766 5.18 -16.37 -0.42
CA ASN A 766 6.42 -15.67 -0.78
C ASN A 766 7.68 -16.32 -0.18
N LEU A 767 7.54 -17.47 0.49
CA LEU A 767 8.61 -18.21 1.15
C LEU A 767 9.35 -17.40 2.23
N ASP A 768 8.65 -16.46 2.89
CA ASP A 768 9.23 -15.60 3.92
C ASP A 768 9.18 -16.20 5.34
N GLY A 769 8.61 -17.40 5.47
CA GLY A 769 8.41 -18.13 6.71
C GLY A 769 7.18 -17.72 7.51
N ARG A 770 6.34 -16.79 7.00
CA ARG A 770 5.07 -16.41 7.61
C ARG A 770 3.90 -16.95 6.77
N PRO A 771 2.94 -17.66 7.39
CA PRO A 771 1.74 -18.07 6.68
C PRO A 771 0.90 -16.86 6.24
N ASP A 772 0.57 -16.86 4.96
CA ASP A 772 -0.33 -15.92 4.30
C ASP A 772 -1.72 -16.53 4.10
N ILE A 773 -2.63 -15.74 3.52
CA ILE A 773 -3.98 -16.20 3.16
C ILE A 773 -4.17 -16.11 1.66
N VAL A 774 -4.59 -17.19 1.03
CA VAL A 774 -5.07 -17.20 -0.35
C VAL A 774 -6.59 -17.34 -0.34
N THR A 775 -7.30 -16.57 -1.15
CA THR A 775 -8.77 -16.61 -1.17
C THR A 775 -9.35 -16.44 -2.56
N THR A 776 -10.51 -17.07 -2.77
CA THR A 776 -11.36 -16.86 -3.94
C THR A 776 -12.67 -16.20 -3.54
N SER A 777 -13.34 -15.55 -4.50
CA SER A 777 -14.61 -14.84 -4.28
C SER A 777 -15.81 -15.45 -5.02
N GLU A 778 -17.02 -15.26 -4.47
CA GLU A 778 -18.28 -15.60 -5.12
C GLU A 778 -18.69 -14.43 -6.04
N ALA A 779 -17.97 -14.28 -7.15
CA ALA A 779 -18.07 -13.12 -8.03
C ALA A 779 -19.43 -12.92 -8.73
N GLN A 780 -20.40 -13.84 -8.60
CA GLN A 780 -21.79 -13.56 -9.04
C GLN A 780 -22.44 -12.41 -8.24
N ARG A 781 -21.92 -12.11 -7.04
CA ARG A 781 -22.39 -11.03 -6.16
C ARG A 781 -21.49 -9.81 -6.19
N GLU A 782 -20.40 -9.88 -6.95
CA GLU A 782 -19.41 -8.81 -7.11
C GLU A 782 -19.50 -8.20 -8.50
N ALA A 783 -18.90 -7.02 -8.68
CA ALA A 783 -18.81 -6.40 -10.00
C ALA A 783 -17.84 -7.19 -10.90
N ASP A 784 -18.17 -7.26 -12.20
CA ASP A 784 -17.41 -7.98 -13.24
C ASP A 784 -15.94 -7.55 -13.39
N ASP A 785 -15.54 -6.44 -12.76
CA ASP A 785 -14.21 -5.86 -12.83
C ASP A 785 -13.35 -6.10 -11.57
N MET A 786 -13.80 -6.97 -10.66
CA MET A 786 -13.09 -7.31 -9.43
C MET A 786 -12.09 -8.46 -9.62
N VAL A 787 -11.03 -8.45 -8.81
CA VAL A 787 -10.05 -9.54 -8.73
C VAL A 787 -10.66 -10.69 -7.93
N ALA A 788 -10.85 -11.83 -8.59
CA ALA A 788 -11.59 -12.94 -8.00
C ALA A 788 -10.73 -13.92 -7.18
N VAL A 789 -9.43 -13.99 -7.47
CA VAL A 789 -8.44 -14.79 -6.73
C VAL A 789 -7.34 -13.88 -6.21
N ALA A 790 -7.13 -13.88 -4.90
CA ALA A 790 -6.25 -12.94 -4.23
C ALA A 790 -5.38 -13.62 -3.17
N TRP A 791 -4.21 -13.03 -2.95
CA TRP A 791 -3.27 -13.37 -1.90
C TRP A 791 -3.17 -12.20 -0.92
N LYS A 792 -3.29 -12.49 0.38
CA LYS A 792 -3.17 -11.54 1.47
C LYS A 792 -1.91 -11.87 2.27
N GLU A 793 -0.85 -11.13 1.97
CA GLU A 793 0.49 -11.27 2.55
C GLU A 793 0.51 -10.80 4.00
N ASN A 794 1.08 -11.63 4.87
CA ASN A 794 1.28 -11.40 6.29
C ASN A 794 2.65 -10.77 6.54
N THR A 795 2.73 -9.44 6.43
CA THR A 795 3.99 -8.72 6.68
C THR A 795 4.19 -8.42 8.17
N SER A 796 5.44 -8.13 8.56
CA SER A 796 5.75 -7.58 9.90
C SER A 796 5.02 -6.28 10.25
N SER A 797 4.46 -5.58 9.25
CA SER A 797 3.72 -4.31 9.39
C SER A 797 2.20 -4.47 9.23
N GLY A 798 1.70 -5.70 9.08
CA GLY A 798 0.28 -6.02 8.85
C GLY A 798 0.00 -6.62 7.47
N TRP A 799 -1.28 -6.74 7.13
CA TRP A 799 -1.72 -7.42 5.92
C TRP A 799 -1.59 -6.56 4.65
N VAL A 800 -1.13 -7.16 3.56
CA VAL A 800 -1.04 -6.53 2.22
C VAL A 800 -1.79 -7.39 1.20
N ASP A 801 -2.63 -6.78 0.36
CA ASP A 801 -3.41 -7.50 -0.64
C ASP A 801 -2.70 -7.52 -2.01
N HIS A 802 -2.63 -8.69 -2.64
CA HIS A 802 -2.08 -8.97 -3.96
C HIS A 802 -3.10 -9.69 -4.84
N ALA A 803 -3.14 -9.34 -6.11
CA ALA A 803 -3.97 -10.04 -7.09
C ALA A 803 -3.22 -11.26 -7.62
N ILE A 804 -3.87 -12.43 -7.63
CA ILE A 804 -3.38 -13.62 -8.34
C ILE A 804 -4.03 -13.68 -9.72
N SER A 805 -5.36 -13.60 -9.78
CA SER A 805 -6.09 -13.57 -11.05
C SER A 805 -6.15 -12.18 -11.66
N ASP A 806 -6.49 -12.12 -12.94
CA ASP A 806 -7.06 -10.92 -13.53
C ASP A 806 -8.53 -10.75 -13.09
N LYS A 807 -9.28 -9.96 -13.85
CA LYS A 807 -10.70 -9.71 -13.64
C LYS A 807 -11.59 -10.75 -14.32
N HIS A 808 -11.01 -11.80 -14.90
CA HIS A 808 -11.73 -12.78 -15.70
C HIS A 808 -11.93 -14.09 -14.93
N GLY A 809 -13.19 -14.55 -14.91
CA GLY A 809 -13.63 -15.76 -14.23
C GLY A 809 -14.53 -15.44 -13.04
N ARG A 810 -15.44 -16.34 -12.70
CA ARG A 810 -16.38 -16.21 -11.58
C ARG A 810 -16.65 -17.57 -10.93
N LYS A 811 -16.95 -17.54 -9.62
CA LYS A 811 -17.28 -18.75 -8.84
C LYS A 811 -16.15 -19.77 -8.97
N PHE A 812 -15.05 -19.47 -8.27
CA PHE A 812 -13.90 -20.36 -8.19
C PHE A 812 -14.09 -21.26 -6.97
N ASP A 813 -14.34 -22.54 -7.22
CA ASP A 813 -14.61 -23.52 -6.17
C ASP A 813 -13.33 -24.21 -5.72
N ARG A 814 -13.12 -24.20 -4.40
CA ARG A 814 -11.90 -24.65 -3.71
C ARG A 814 -10.60 -23.99 -4.20
N VAL A 815 -9.56 -24.16 -3.42
CA VAL A 815 -8.22 -23.70 -3.76
C VAL A 815 -7.24 -24.64 -3.10
N GLU A 816 -6.20 -25.04 -3.81
CA GLU A 816 -5.13 -25.91 -3.31
C GLU A 816 -3.79 -25.25 -3.64
N MET A 817 -2.83 -25.33 -2.71
CA MET A 817 -1.49 -24.74 -2.87
C MET A 817 -0.44 -25.84 -2.99
N LEU A 818 0.22 -25.94 -4.15
CA LEU A 818 1.16 -27.03 -4.50
C LEU A 818 2.28 -26.51 -5.40
N ASP A 819 3.49 -27.04 -5.27
CA ASP A 819 4.56 -26.83 -6.26
C ASP A 819 4.29 -27.72 -7.48
N LEU A 820 3.69 -27.18 -8.54
CA LEU A 820 3.26 -27.97 -9.72
C LEU A 820 4.33 -28.06 -10.79
N ASP A 821 5.23 -27.07 -10.89
CA ASP A 821 6.30 -27.05 -11.89
C ASP A 821 7.70 -27.32 -11.34
N GLY A 822 7.82 -27.56 -10.03
CA GLY A 822 9.03 -28.05 -9.38
C GLY A 822 10.08 -26.98 -9.11
N ASP A 823 9.70 -25.69 -9.14
CA ASP A 823 10.63 -24.58 -8.91
C ASP A 823 10.84 -24.25 -7.41
N GLY A 824 10.04 -24.89 -6.55
CA GLY A 824 10.14 -24.83 -5.10
C GLY A 824 9.35 -23.70 -4.46
N ASP A 825 8.49 -22.98 -5.19
CA ASP A 825 7.41 -22.19 -4.60
C ASP A 825 6.03 -22.87 -4.75
N LEU A 826 5.00 -22.33 -4.09
CA LEU A 826 3.65 -22.93 -4.13
C LEU A 826 2.80 -22.19 -5.17
N ASP A 827 2.28 -22.94 -6.12
CA ASP A 827 1.28 -22.53 -7.11
C ASP A 827 -0.15 -22.67 -6.58
N LEU A 828 -1.08 -21.97 -7.24
CA LEU A 828 -2.51 -22.03 -6.89
C LEU A 828 -3.29 -22.86 -7.92
N LEU A 829 -3.84 -23.99 -7.49
CA LEU A 829 -4.74 -24.85 -8.28
C LEU A 829 -6.21 -24.58 -7.92
N THR A 830 -7.07 -24.38 -8.93
CA THR A 830 -8.52 -24.14 -8.75
C THR A 830 -9.30 -24.50 -10.02
N CYS A 831 -10.62 -24.42 -9.95
CA CYS A 831 -11.50 -24.41 -11.12
C CYS A 831 -12.35 -23.13 -11.18
N GLU A 832 -13.12 -22.98 -12.26
CA GLU A 832 -14.06 -21.88 -12.46
C GLU A 832 -15.28 -22.34 -13.26
N GLU A 833 -16.46 -21.92 -12.82
CA GLU A 833 -17.71 -22.48 -13.32
C GLU A 833 -18.40 -21.64 -14.41
N VAL A 834 -18.41 -20.31 -14.28
CA VAL A 834 -19.35 -19.46 -15.04
C VAL A 834 -18.84 -19.13 -16.44
N HIS A 835 -17.59 -18.69 -16.54
CA HIS A 835 -16.91 -18.39 -17.79
C HIS A 835 -16.28 -19.63 -18.41
N ASN A 836 -16.42 -20.79 -17.74
CA ASN A 836 -16.00 -22.09 -18.24
C ASN A 836 -14.49 -22.16 -18.50
N LEU A 837 -13.68 -21.61 -17.59
CA LEU A 837 -12.22 -21.71 -17.70
C LEU A 837 -11.70 -23.14 -17.50
N GLY A 838 -12.48 -24.01 -16.86
CA GLY A 838 -12.18 -25.43 -16.63
C GLY A 838 -11.36 -25.66 -15.38
N VAL A 839 -10.43 -26.63 -15.43
CA VAL A 839 -9.44 -26.92 -14.37
C VAL A 839 -8.11 -26.28 -14.76
N PHE A 840 -7.52 -25.47 -13.89
CA PHE A 840 -6.31 -24.71 -14.19
C PHE A 840 -5.54 -24.32 -12.92
N TRP A 841 -4.30 -23.86 -13.10
CA TRP A 841 -3.50 -23.32 -12.01
C TRP A 841 -2.85 -21.99 -12.40
N TYR A 842 -2.45 -21.22 -11.39
CA TYR A 842 -1.70 -19.98 -11.52
C TYR A 842 -0.27 -20.19 -11.03
N GLU A 843 0.69 -19.92 -11.91
CA GLU A 843 2.14 -19.98 -11.66
C GLU A 843 2.57 -18.82 -10.78
N ASN A 844 3.09 -19.16 -9.59
CA ASN A 844 3.61 -18.18 -8.67
C ASN A 844 4.92 -17.61 -9.24
N PRO A 845 5.05 -16.28 -9.38
CA PRO A 845 6.22 -15.67 -10.01
C PRO A 845 7.36 -15.40 -9.01
N THR A 846 7.35 -16.06 -7.84
CA THR A 846 8.32 -15.78 -6.79
C THR A 846 9.69 -16.35 -7.13
N ARG A 847 9.77 -17.38 -8.00
CA ARG A 847 11.02 -17.99 -8.46
C ARG A 847 11.27 -17.96 -9.97
#